data_AF-A0A2G8SQS6-F1
#
_entry.id   AF-A0A2G8SQS6-F1
#
_cell.length_a   1.000
_cell.length_b   1.000
_cell.length_c   1.000
_cell.angle_alpha   90.00
_cell.angle_beta   90.00
_cell.angle_gamma   90.00
#
_symmetry.space_group_name_H-M   'P 1'
#
loop_
_entity.id
_entity.type
_entity.pdbx_description
1 polymer ?
#
loop_
_entity_poly.entity_id
_entity_poly.type
_entity_poly.pdbx_seq_one_letter_code
_entity_poly.pdbx_strand_id
1 'polypeptide(L)'
;MMQARTHTTMMTQTFHPKLDRLPAEILLEVATYLSPRTDILQLSRVSSVIYAKVIPALYADVELHGVEQCERTLGMLERCPDVARHTQRLAVFPEDEPTRPRDRVRAWDNAGIVSRCVLKAARYLDALARFDWEGEDMLPDDRMWAELRSKCPRLRHIGTTLGCFLPRPTSSLLQFSGLTGFSLSLKDGFYAHSLHLPSRESEPVFTRLWDMLTLRCPDLQSLRVVGNSTEPSDAARLYTASWPNLRHLAFGSIVWDAETPGHAQAVRDFVEFLERHPTLESLHLLGRPTATQIDLSTLSPEALPNLKEFSGSFGLLRTLVERSHPLDGAPAPIPVNPNQQLPPIVHTSLSKTLQRICFPHAMHLRDLTPLVISRVLQGLRSLKSVKVTFAIQGGYDSNEIFRTIVASCPHILDLDITCTNRPSFFLDAFANSLRGLSRLRTLSLSLVRMAGEEPMHVGAARIALANPRLKSFCIAFIPPHTSGADGCPPAPFEHGAFELVSDPHGIPVCLHVHQRAAPRWPWQRHPGACSGAAIAEWCAAVAGALGVEAPLMLLENGVGVASRFALGLGSGLDFASSLWLGLGGLGNGIGMGWGLKLGRPRASVRRWVCDLRPSGHPDVAQKGVGELLVERSPAGEEARLLVFCLCLLLLTLWALASKAER
;
A
#
# COMPACT_ATOMS: atom_id res chain seq x y z
N MET A 1 21.25 -10.56 79.36
CA MET A 1 21.50 -10.75 77.91
C MET A 1 20.15 -10.83 77.21
N MET A 2 19.65 -9.70 76.73
CA MET A 2 18.43 -9.57 75.93
C MET A 2 18.86 -9.25 74.49
N GLN A 3 18.55 -10.11 73.52
CA GLN A 3 18.72 -9.81 72.10
C GLN A 3 17.34 -9.53 71.49
N ALA A 4 17.11 -8.25 71.18
CA ALA A 4 16.00 -7.77 70.38
C ALA A 4 16.24 -8.10 68.90
N ARG A 5 15.34 -8.86 68.28
CA ARG A 5 15.26 -9.04 66.83
C ARG A 5 14.31 -7.98 66.26
N THR A 6 14.86 -6.87 65.79
CA THR A 6 14.16 -5.92 64.92
C THR A 6 14.08 -6.49 63.51
N HIS A 7 12.89 -6.96 63.12
CA HIS A 7 12.54 -7.24 61.74
C HIS A 7 12.35 -5.93 60.98
N THR A 8 13.39 -5.49 60.27
CA THR A 8 13.33 -4.38 59.32
C THR A 8 12.68 -4.87 58.03
N THR A 9 11.35 -4.82 57.95
CA THR A 9 10.62 -5.01 56.70
C THR A 9 10.86 -3.79 55.82
N MET A 10 11.82 -3.87 54.89
CA MET A 10 11.99 -2.87 53.85
C MET A 10 10.79 -2.92 52.91
N MET A 11 9.81 -2.04 53.14
CA MET A 11 8.82 -1.69 52.13
C MET A 11 9.55 -1.03 50.97
N THR A 12 9.78 -1.78 49.89
CA THR A 12 10.02 -1.24 48.57
C THR A 12 8.78 -0.47 48.15
N GLN A 13 8.70 0.80 48.55
CA GLN A 13 7.80 1.76 47.92
C GLN A 13 8.21 1.83 46.45
N THR A 14 7.48 1.11 45.62
CA THR A 14 7.51 1.31 44.17
C THR A 14 7.01 2.72 43.92
N PHE A 15 7.94 3.67 43.77
CA PHE A 15 7.68 4.98 43.22
C PHE A 15 7.28 4.82 41.76
N HIS A 16 6.06 4.36 41.51
CA HIS A 16 5.44 4.55 40.22
C HIS A 16 4.97 6.00 40.17
N PRO A 17 5.63 6.89 39.39
CA PRO A 17 5.07 8.21 39.14
C PRO A 17 3.67 8.00 38.58
N LYS A 18 2.66 8.47 39.31
CA LYS A 18 1.26 8.33 38.90
C LYS A 18 1.07 9.17 37.65
N LEU A 19 1.12 8.54 36.47
CA LEU A 19 0.84 9.16 35.16
C LEU A 19 -0.46 9.98 35.20
N ASP A 20 -1.43 9.57 36.02
CA ASP A 20 -2.68 10.28 36.29
C ASP A 20 -2.50 11.74 36.76
N ARG A 21 -1.38 12.06 37.39
CA ARG A 21 -1.06 13.41 37.91
C ARG A 21 -0.45 14.34 36.85
N LEU A 22 -0.05 13.82 35.69
CA LEU A 22 0.49 14.67 34.63
C LEU A 22 -0.60 15.63 34.11
N PRO A 23 -0.27 16.90 33.81
CA PRO A 23 -1.17 17.82 33.12
C PRO A 23 -1.67 17.22 31.81
N ALA A 24 -2.89 17.58 31.40
CA ALA A 24 -3.52 17.02 30.20
C ALA A 24 -2.70 17.37 28.94
N GLU A 25 -2.10 18.55 28.91
CA GLU A 25 -1.28 19.07 27.82
C GLU A 25 -0.06 18.17 27.58
N ILE A 26 0.59 17.70 28.65
CA ILE A 26 1.74 16.79 28.55
C ILE A 26 1.32 15.42 28.02
N LEU A 27 0.19 14.88 28.48
CA LEU A 27 -0.31 13.60 27.97
C LEU A 27 -0.79 13.69 26.52
N LEU A 28 -1.37 14.82 26.11
CA LEU A 28 -1.72 15.08 24.72
C LEU A 28 -0.48 15.20 23.85
N GLU A 29 0.54 15.93 24.30
CA GLU A 29 1.83 16.03 23.61
C GLU A 29 2.46 14.64 23.44
N VAL A 30 2.51 13.82 24.51
CA VAL A 30 2.96 12.42 24.43
C VAL A 30 2.13 11.63 23.42
N ALA A 31 0.79 11.79 23.42
CA ALA A 31 -0.08 11.12 22.47
C ALA A 31 0.19 11.53 21.00
N THR A 32 0.67 12.76 20.74
CA THR A 32 1.08 13.17 19.39
C THR A 32 2.33 12.44 18.89
N TYR A 33 3.17 11.94 19.79
CA TYR A 33 4.36 11.14 19.45
C TYR A 33 4.09 9.64 19.32
N LEU A 34 2.89 9.17 19.71
CA LEU A 34 2.48 7.77 19.56
C LEU A 34 1.95 7.55 18.14
N SER A 35 2.81 7.01 17.27
CA SER A 35 2.52 6.88 15.83
C SER A 35 1.24 6.07 15.52
N PRO A 36 0.99 4.88 16.09
CA PRO A 36 -0.25 4.18 15.84
C PRO A 36 -1.32 4.56 16.88
N ARG A 37 -2.55 4.79 16.41
CA ARG A 37 -3.70 5.05 17.31
C ARG A 37 -3.96 3.92 18.31
N THR A 38 -3.49 2.70 18.00
CA THR A 38 -3.53 1.58 18.94
C THR A 38 -2.77 1.88 20.21
N ASP A 39 -1.66 2.61 20.15
CA ASP A 39 -0.83 2.90 21.32
C ASP A 39 -1.47 4.00 22.16
N ILE A 40 -2.10 5.00 21.52
CA ILE A 40 -2.95 5.99 22.21
C ILE A 40 -4.12 5.28 22.90
N LEU A 41 -4.75 4.31 22.23
CA LEU A 41 -5.80 3.51 22.83
C LEU A 41 -5.27 2.68 24.01
N GLN A 42 -4.13 2.00 23.91
CA GLN A 42 -3.56 1.26 25.03
C GLN A 42 -3.20 2.19 26.20
N LEU A 43 -2.65 3.37 25.92
CA LEU A 43 -2.38 4.40 26.92
C LEU A 43 -3.68 4.82 27.62
N SER A 44 -4.75 5.03 26.86
CA SER A 44 -6.06 5.42 27.40
C SER A 44 -6.67 4.33 28.29
N ARG A 45 -6.31 3.05 28.08
CA ARG A 45 -6.79 1.91 28.88
C ARG A 45 -6.07 1.77 30.22
N VAL A 46 -4.99 2.51 30.46
CA VAL A 46 -4.24 2.47 31.73
C VAL A 46 -5.09 3.01 32.88
N SER A 47 -5.91 4.05 32.65
CA SER A 47 -6.70 4.71 33.68
C SER A 47 -7.82 5.55 33.07
N SER A 48 -8.97 5.66 33.74
CA SER A 48 -10.07 6.53 33.31
C SER A 48 -9.71 8.02 33.33
N VAL A 49 -8.79 8.42 34.20
CA VAL A 49 -8.27 9.80 34.25
C VAL A 49 -7.40 10.08 33.03
N ILE A 50 -6.54 9.13 32.66
CA ILE A 50 -5.72 9.23 31.44
C ILE A 50 -6.63 9.24 30.22
N TYR A 51 -7.62 8.35 30.16
CA TYR A 51 -8.64 8.35 29.10
C TYR A 51 -9.23 9.74 28.91
N ALA A 52 -9.79 10.36 29.97
CA ALA A 52 -10.37 11.70 29.90
C ALA A 52 -9.41 12.76 29.34
N LYS A 53 -8.10 12.65 29.63
CA LYS A 53 -7.07 13.58 29.14
C LYS A 53 -6.64 13.30 27.70
N VAL A 54 -6.68 12.06 27.23
CA VAL A 54 -6.23 11.66 25.88
C VAL A 54 -7.37 11.49 24.88
N ILE A 55 -8.64 11.56 25.30
CA ILE A 55 -9.82 11.55 24.39
C ILE A 55 -9.62 12.50 23.20
N PRO A 56 -9.14 13.75 23.37
CA PRO A 56 -8.94 14.66 22.25
C PRO A 56 -8.00 14.11 21.18
N ALA A 57 -6.90 13.47 21.58
CA ALA A 57 -5.96 12.84 20.66
C ALA A 57 -6.53 11.55 20.04
N LEU A 58 -7.26 10.76 20.83
CA LEU A 58 -7.84 9.48 20.38
C LEU A 58 -8.91 9.66 19.30
N TYR A 59 -9.74 10.69 19.42
CA TYR A 59 -10.87 10.97 18.52
C TYR A 59 -10.65 12.16 17.60
N ALA A 60 -9.46 12.78 17.58
CA ALA A 60 -9.13 13.89 16.68
C ALA A 60 -9.39 13.53 15.21
N ASP A 61 -9.12 12.28 14.84
CA ASP A 61 -9.25 11.77 13.48
C ASP A 61 -10.01 10.44 13.51
N VAL A 62 -11.16 10.41 12.83
CA VAL A 62 -12.10 9.29 12.83
C VAL A 62 -12.33 8.87 11.38
N GLU A 63 -11.95 7.63 11.07
CA GLU A 63 -12.15 7.02 9.75
C GLU A 63 -13.10 5.82 9.89
N LEU A 64 -14.18 5.82 9.12
CA LEU A 64 -15.29 4.87 9.26
C LEU A 64 -15.49 4.11 7.95
N HIS A 65 -15.38 2.78 8.01
CA HIS A 65 -15.46 1.89 6.85
C HIS A 65 -16.69 0.98 6.93
N GLY A 66 -17.52 1.02 5.90
CA GLY A 66 -18.75 0.26 5.80
C GLY A 66 -19.89 0.81 6.66
N VAL A 67 -21.12 0.49 6.24
CA VAL A 67 -22.37 0.97 6.87
C VAL A 67 -22.47 0.65 8.35
N GLU A 68 -22.14 -0.59 8.76
CA GLU A 68 -22.30 -1.02 10.16
C GLU A 68 -21.38 -0.27 11.13
N GLN A 69 -20.12 -0.02 10.71
CA GLN A 69 -19.18 0.75 11.53
C GLN A 69 -19.62 2.20 11.60
N CYS A 70 -20.06 2.76 10.47
CA CYS A 70 -20.56 4.12 10.39
C CYS A 70 -21.75 4.34 11.32
N GLU A 71 -22.80 3.52 11.22
CA GLU A 71 -23.98 3.61 12.08
C GLU A 71 -23.63 3.49 13.57
N ARG A 72 -22.83 2.48 13.93
CA ARG A 72 -22.46 2.23 15.32
C ARG A 72 -21.66 3.39 15.89
N THR A 73 -20.68 3.88 15.14
CA THR A 73 -19.75 4.91 15.62
C THR A 73 -20.40 6.29 15.60
N LEU A 74 -21.07 6.67 14.52
CA LEU A 74 -21.77 7.94 14.44
C LEU A 74 -22.94 8.01 15.43
N GLY A 75 -23.66 6.90 15.64
CA GLY A 75 -24.67 6.83 16.69
C GLY A 75 -24.08 6.93 18.10
N MET A 76 -22.85 6.44 18.32
CA MET A 76 -22.13 6.66 19.57
C MET A 76 -21.72 8.13 19.73
N LEU A 77 -21.22 8.79 18.68
CA LEU A 77 -20.90 10.22 18.70
C LEU A 77 -22.15 11.09 18.94
N GLU A 78 -23.30 10.72 18.34
CA GLU A 78 -24.59 11.38 18.60
C GLU A 78 -25.01 11.27 20.08
N ARG A 79 -24.78 10.11 20.72
CA ARG A 79 -25.13 9.89 22.14
C ARG A 79 -24.10 10.44 23.12
N CYS A 80 -22.88 10.70 22.67
CA CYS A 80 -21.76 11.14 23.51
C CYS A 80 -21.17 12.46 23.00
N PRO A 81 -21.85 13.61 23.18
CA PRO A 81 -21.37 14.91 22.72
C PRO A 81 -19.98 15.29 23.24
N ASP A 82 -19.64 14.88 24.47
CA ASP A 82 -18.32 15.10 25.05
C ASP A 82 -17.18 14.42 24.28
N VAL A 83 -17.47 13.35 23.54
CA VAL A 83 -16.50 12.68 22.66
C VAL A 83 -16.54 13.33 21.26
N ALA A 84 -17.74 13.57 20.73
CA ALA A 84 -17.94 14.11 19.39
C ALA A 84 -17.27 15.48 19.18
N ARG A 85 -17.29 16.34 20.20
CA ARG A 85 -16.65 17.67 20.15
C ARG A 85 -15.14 17.63 19.93
N HIS A 86 -14.51 16.46 20.06
CA HIS A 86 -13.08 16.29 19.85
C HIS A 86 -12.72 15.86 18.43
N THR A 87 -13.70 15.51 17.59
CA THR A 87 -13.47 15.08 16.22
C THR A 87 -13.12 16.27 15.33
N GLN A 88 -11.88 16.33 14.87
CA GLN A 88 -11.35 17.37 13.99
C GLN A 88 -11.37 16.93 12.52
N ARG A 89 -11.19 15.63 12.26
CA ARG A 89 -11.28 15.00 10.95
C ARG A 89 -12.24 13.83 11.02
N LEU A 90 -13.20 13.81 10.09
CA LEU A 90 -14.12 12.70 9.90
C LEU A 90 -14.08 12.26 8.43
N ALA A 91 -13.62 11.03 8.18
CA ALA A 91 -13.67 10.40 6.88
C ALA A 91 -14.62 9.21 6.90
N VAL A 92 -15.50 9.14 5.90
CA VAL A 92 -16.58 8.16 5.84
C VAL A 92 -16.54 7.43 4.51
N PHE A 93 -16.45 6.09 4.58
CA PHE A 93 -16.36 5.18 3.45
C PHE A 93 -17.52 4.17 3.50
N PRO A 94 -18.74 4.54 3.06
CA PRO A 94 -19.92 3.69 3.23
C PRO A 94 -19.81 2.32 2.55
N GLU A 95 -18.97 2.22 1.51
CA GLU A 95 -18.91 1.11 0.55
C GLU A 95 -17.53 0.42 0.49
N ASP A 96 -16.69 0.58 1.52
CA ASP A 96 -15.28 0.11 1.50
C ASP A 96 -15.07 -1.41 1.31
N GLU A 97 -16.10 -2.24 1.54
CA GLU A 97 -15.97 -3.66 1.20
C GLU A 97 -16.21 -3.88 -0.30
N PRO A 98 -15.33 -4.61 -1.02
CA PRO A 98 -15.54 -4.99 -2.41
C PRO A 98 -16.79 -5.85 -2.48
N THR A 99 -17.91 -5.19 -2.74
CA THR A 99 -19.21 -5.82 -2.76
C THR A 99 -19.28 -6.71 -3.99
N ARG A 100 -19.90 -7.88 -3.84
CA ARG A 100 -20.22 -8.70 -5.01
C ARG A 100 -21.15 -7.85 -5.89
N PRO A 101 -21.14 -8.02 -7.23
CA PRO A 101 -22.01 -7.24 -8.11
C PRO A 101 -23.50 -7.24 -7.73
N ARG A 102 -23.97 -8.28 -7.02
CA ARG A 102 -25.34 -8.39 -6.49
C ARG A 102 -25.65 -7.46 -5.31
N ASP A 103 -24.64 -7.00 -4.57
CA ASP A 103 -24.81 -6.15 -3.39
C ASP A 103 -24.82 -4.65 -3.74
N ARG A 104 -24.56 -4.28 -5.00
CA ARG A 104 -24.61 -2.88 -5.49
C ARG A 104 -25.94 -2.19 -5.23
N VAL A 105 -27.06 -2.91 -5.33
CA VAL A 105 -28.39 -2.35 -5.06
C VAL A 105 -28.52 -1.87 -3.61
N ARG A 106 -27.78 -2.48 -2.66
CA ARG A 106 -27.79 -2.06 -1.25
C ARG A 106 -26.84 -0.89 -0.96
N ALA A 107 -25.93 -0.57 -1.87
CA ALA A 107 -24.97 0.52 -1.70
C ALA A 107 -25.69 1.87 -1.50
N TRP A 108 -26.78 2.08 -2.23
CA TRP A 108 -27.57 3.31 -2.16
C TRP A 108 -28.25 3.51 -0.82
N ASP A 109 -28.87 2.44 -0.29
CA ASP A 109 -29.50 2.47 1.02
C ASP A 109 -28.45 2.74 2.10
N ASN A 110 -27.26 2.13 1.99
CA ASN A 110 -26.16 2.33 2.91
C ASN A 110 -25.69 3.79 2.93
N ALA A 111 -25.43 4.39 1.77
CA ALA A 111 -25.04 5.80 1.67
C ALA A 111 -26.10 6.73 2.30
N GLY A 112 -27.39 6.48 2.04
CA GLY A 112 -28.48 7.23 2.64
C GLY A 112 -28.58 7.07 4.16
N ILE A 113 -28.37 5.87 4.70
CA ILE A 113 -28.36 5.64 6.15
C ILE A 113 -27.17 6.36 6.79
N VAL A 114 -25.97 6.18 6.25
CA VAL A 114 -24.75 6.80 6.77
C VAL A 114 -24.84 8.32 6.72
N SER A 115 -25.37 8.90 5.63
CA SER A 115 -25.60 10.33 5.51
C SER A 115 -26.53 10.88 6.60
N ARG A 116 -27.62 10.16 6.95
CA ARG A 116 -28.50 10.52 8.07
C ARG A 116 -27.79 10.43 9.43
N CYS A 117 -26.90 9.45 9.62
CA CYS A 117 -26.09 9.34 10.83
C CYS A 117 -25.11 10.50 10.96
N VAL A 118 -24.44 10.91 9.88
CA VAL A 118 -23.56 12.09 9.86
C VAL A 118 -24.34 13.35 10.18
N LEU A 119 -25.52 13.53 9.55
CA LEU A 119 -26.40 14.67 9.83
C LEU A 119 -26.76 14.80 11.32
N LYS A 120 -27.06 13.68 11.99
CA LYS A 120 -27.36 13.70 13.42
C LYS A 120 -26.13 14.02 14.27
N ALA A 121 -24.99 13.40 13.94
CA ALA A 121 -23.74 13.61 14.66
C ALA A 121 -23.21 15.04 14.52
N ALA A 122 -23.38 15.67 13.34
CA ALA A 122 -22.88 17.01 13.02
C ALA A 122 -23.22 18.10 14.04
N ARG A 123 -24.33 17.94 14.77
CA ARG A 123 -24.75 18.84 15.85
C ARG A 123 -23.76 18.95 17.01
N TYR A 124 -22.88 17.95 17.16
CA TYR A 124 -21.90 17.86 18.23
C TYR A 124 -20.45 17.83 17.70
N LEU A 125 -20.25 18.11 16.41
CA LEU A 125 -18.95 18.11 15.75
C LEU A 125 -18.42 19.55 15.56
N ASP A 126 -18.41 20.35 16.63
CA ASP A 126 -18.01 21.77 16.61
C ASP A 126 -16.51 21.97 16.33
N ALA A 127 -15.66 21.00 16.68
CA ALA A 127 -14.24 20.99 16.35
C ALA A 127 -13.92 20.50 14.93
N LEU A 128 -14.91 20.04 14.16
CA LEU A 128 -14.68 19.44 12.85
C LEU A 128 -14.11 20.45 11.87
N ALA A 129 -12.88 20.22 11.46
CA ALA A 129 -12.13 21.04 10.53
C ALA A 129 -12.03 20.43 9.13
N ARG A 130 -12.15 19.10 9.03
CA ARG A 130 -12.06 18.34 7.79
C ARG A 130 -13.12 17.24 7.73
N PHE A 131 -13.86 17.21 6.65
CA PHE A 131 -14.84 16.16 6.37
C PHE A 131 -14.56 15.56 4.99
N ASP A 132 -14.41 14.24 4.92
CA ASP A 132 -14.18 13.50 3.68
C ASP A 132 -15.28 12.45 3.49
N TRP A 133 -16.01 12.52 2.37
CA TRP A 133 -16.98 11.52 1.95
C TRP A 133 -16.44 10.72 0.75
N GLU A 134 -16.35 9.41 0.90
CA GLU A 134 -15.91 8.50 -0.17
C GLU A 134 -16.90 7.33 -0.35
N GLY A 135 -17.90 7.55 -1.21
CA GLY A 135 -18.78 6.51 -1.77
C GLY A 135 -18.52 6.25 -3.25
N GLU A 136 -18.79 5.04 -3.75
CA GLU A 136 -18.66 4.62 -5.15
C GLU A 136 -19.79 5.22 -5.99
N ASP A 137 -21.05 5.04 -5.56
CA ASP A 137 -22.22 5.29 -6.41
C ASP A 137 -23.08 6.48 -6.00
N MET A 138 -23.31 6.71 -4.69
CA MET A 138 -24.31 7.65 -4.21
C MET A 138 -23.76 8.85 -3.43
N LEU A 139 -24.37 10.00 -3.69
CA LEU A 139 -24.11 11.23 -2.95
C LEU A 139 -24.83 11.23 -1.61
N PRO A 140 -24.27 11.92 -0.60
CA PRO A 140 -25.00 12.21 0.62
C PRO A 140 -26.29 12.97 0.35
N ASP A 141 -27.25 12.82 1.27
CA ASP A 141 -28.42 13.71 1.33
C ASP A 141 -27.95 15.16 1.47
N ASP A 142 -28.52 16.08 0.68
CA ASP A 142 -28.17 17.50 0.73
C ASP A 142 -28.34 18.13 2.11
N ARG A 143 -29.29 17.59 2.90
CA ARG A 143 -29.51 18.01 4.28
C ARG A 143 -28.26 17.82 5.13
N MET A 144 -27.45 16.77 4.87
CA MET A 144 -26.20 16.53 5.58
C MET A 144 -25.22 17.68 5.35
N TRP A 145 -25.07 18.12 4.09
CA TRP A 145 -24.20 19.26 3.75
C TRP A 145 -24.69 20.56 4.38
N ALA A 146 -26.01 20.79 4.40
CA ALA A 146 -26.60 21.94 5.07
C ALA A 146 -26.30 21.94 6.58
N GLU A 147 -26.46 20.78 7.23
CA GLU A 147 -26.22 20.63 8.66
C GLU A 147 -24.73 20.83 8.99
N LEU A 148 -23.81 20.19 8.25
CA LEU A 148 -22.36 20.36 8.40
C LEU A 148 -21.96 21.83 8.27
N ARG A 149 -22.47 22.54 7.26
CA ARG A 149 -22.20 23.98 7.09
C ARG A 149 -22.69 24.82 8.27
N SER A 150 -23.86 24.50 8.82
CA SER A 150 -24.48 25.28 9.88
C SER A 150 -23.94 24.97 11.29
N LYS A 151 -23.52 23.73 11.54
CA LYS A 151 -23.12 23.24 12.87
C LYS A 151 -21.60 23.08 13.04
N CYS A 152 -20.82 23.03 11.97
CA CYS A 152 -19.37 22.89 12.02
C CYS A 152 -18.68 24.17 11.51
N PRO A 153 -18.62 25.25 12.32
CA PRO A 153 -18.06 26.54 11.88
C PRO A 153 -16.54 26.49 11.59
N ARG A 154 -15.86 25.46 12.09
CA ARG A 154 -14.43 25.22 11.86
C ARG A 154 -14.16 24.42 10.59
N LEU A 155 -15.19 23.94 9.89
CA LEU A 155 -15.03 23.11 8.70
C LEU A 155 -14.44 23.93 7.55
N ARG A 156 -13.17 23.67 7.23
CA ARG A 156 -12.41 24.37 6.18
C ARG A 156 -11.94 23.44 5.06
N HIS A 157 -12.02 22.13 5.27
CA HIS A 157 -11.66 21.12 4.29
C HIS A 157 -12.83 20.20 4.00
N ILE A 158 -13.18 20.07 2.72
CA ILE A 158 -14.24 19.18 2.26
C ILE A 158 -13.68 18.26 1.18
N GLY A 159 -13.82 16.96 1.39
CA GLY A 159 -13.63 15.92 0.40
C GLY A 159 -14.95 15.27 0.04
N THR A 160 -15.21 15.06 -1.24
CA THR A 160 -16.35 14.27 -1.71
C THR A 160 -15.99 13.47 -2.95
N THR A 161 -16.63 12.32 -3.11
CA THR A 161 -16.67 11.60 -4.38
C THR A 161 -17.94 11.95 -5.16
N LEU A 162 -17.85 11.93 -6.49
CA LEU A 162 -19.02 11.90 -7.37
C LEU A 162 -18.96 10.59 -8.17
N GLY A 163 -20.00 9.77 -8.01
CA GLY A 163 -20.19 8.50 -8.69
C GLY A 163 -21.15 8.65 -9.87
N CYS A 164 -22.17 7.81 -9.94
CA CYS A 164 -23.16 7.81 -11.01
C CYS A 164 -24.08 9.05 -11.03
N PHE A 165 -24.14 9.81 -9.91
CA PHE A 165 -25.07 10.93 -9.76
C PHE A 165 -24.33 12.23 -9.43
N LEU A 166 -24.82 13.33 -10.01
CA LEU A 166 -24.40 14.69 -9.70
C LEU A 166 -25.28 15.33 -8.62
N PRO A 167 -24.71 16.20 -7.77
CA PRO A 167 -25.51 16.97 -6.83
C PRO A 167 -26.39 17.94 -7.62
N ARG A 168 -27.55 18.30 -7.06
CA ARG A 168 -28.37 19.36 -7.65
C ARG A 168 -27.56 20.67 -7.71
N PRO A 169 -27.72 21.54 -8.71
CA PRO A 169 -27.05 22.84 -8.75
C PRO A 169 -27.35 23.74 -7.53
N THR A 170 -28.45 23.47 -6.83
CA THR A 170 -28.84 24.15 -5.58
C THR A 170 -28.29 23.50 -4.33
N SER A 171 -27.50 22.43 -4.46
CA SER A 171 -26.98 21.65 -3.34
C SER A 171 -26.20 22.52 -2.37
N SER A 172 -26.41 22.27 -1.08
CA SER A 172 -25.70 22.91 0.02
C SER A 172 -24.19 22.63 -0.01
N LEU A 173 -23.75 21.55 -0.67
CA LEU A 173 -22.33 21.28 -0.97
C LEU A 173 -21.67 22.41 -1.77
N LEU A 174 -22.40 22.98 -2.73
CA LEU A 174 -21.91 24.07 -3.58
C LEU A 174 -22.06 25.43 -2.89
N GLN A 175 -22.59 25.45 -1.67
CA GLN A 175 -22.84 26.66 -0.90
C GLN A 175 -21.82 26.91 0.22
N PHE A 176 -20.72 26.17 0.28
CA PHE A 176 -19.63 26.45 1.20
C PHE A 176 -18.81 27.69 0.77
N SER A 177 -18.12 28.32 1.72
CA SER A 177 -17.26 29.49 1.49
C SER A 177 -16.11 29.51 2.47
N GLY A 178 -15.01 30.16 2.08
CA GLY A 178 -13.81 30.24 2.90
C GLY A 178 -13.21 28.88 3.21
N LEU A 179 -13.29 27.94 2.25
CA LEU A 179 -12.59 26.67 2.33
C LEU A 179 -11.09 26.91 2.11
N THR A 180 -10.27 26.24 2.91
CA THR A 180 -8.81 26.19 2.71
C THR A 180 -8.39 24.94 1.98
N GLY A 181 -9.25 23.92 1.89
CA GLY A 181 -9.00 22.81 0.98
C GLY A 181 -10.25 22.12 0.47
N PHE A 182 -10.15 21.61 -0.75
CA PHE A 182 -11.23 20.92 -1.42
C PHE A 182 -10.69 19.70 -2.17
N SER A 183 -11.35 18.56 -2.01
CA SER A 183 -11.03 17.31 -2.72
C SER A 183 -12.27 16.78 -3.42
N LEU A 184 -12.16 16.55 -4.72
CA LEU A 184 -13.16 15.95 -5.57
C LEU A 184 -12.58 14.71 -6.25
N SER A 185 -13.24 13.57 -6.06
CA SER A 185 -12.86 12.30 -6.68
C SER A 185 -14.00 11.80 -7.57
N LEU A 186 -13.79 11.74 -8.88
CA LEU A 186 -14.77 11.28 -9.87
C LEU A 186 -14.54 9.80 -10.14
N LYS A 187 -15.51 8.95 -9.77
CA LYS A 187 -15.41 7.48 -9.89
C LYS A 187 -15.84 7.00 -11.28
N ASP A 188 -15.39 5.82 -11.68
CA ASP A 188 -15.59 5.25 -13.02
C ASP A 188 -17.07 5.02 -13.39
N GLY A 189 -17.92 4.76 -12.38
CA GLY A 189 -19.36 4.58 -12.55
C GLY A 189 -20.08 5.80 -13.16
N PHE A 190 -19.46 6.99 -13.08
CA PHE A 190 -20.05 8.25 -13.57
C PHE A 190 -20.55 8.17 -15.02
N TYR A 191 -19.81 7.51 -15.92
CA TYR A 191 -20.19 7.40 -17.35
C TYR A 191 -20.61 6.00 -17.78
N ALA A 192 -20.36 4.98 -16.94
CA ALA A 192 -20.61 3.59 -17.29
C ALA A 192 -22.09 3.30 -17.61
N HIS A 193 -23.01 4.11 -17.08
CA HIS A 193 -24.44 3.89 -17.26
C HIS A 193 -25.09 4.76 -18.35
N SER A 194 -24.37 5.69 -18.99
CA SER A 194 -24.91 6.57 -20.04
C SER A 194 -26.24 7.26 -19.67
N LEU A 195 -26.59 7.33 -18.38
CA LEU A 195 -27.89 7.84 -17.90
C LEU A 195 -27.94 9.36 -17.95
N HIS A 196 -26.79 10.01 -17.95
CA HIS A 196 -26.67 11.44 -18.22
C HIS A 196 -26.23 11.63 -19.67
N LEU A 197 -27.16 12.13 -20.50
CA LEU A 197 -26.80 12.69 -21.80
C LEU A 197 -25.80 13.82 -21.55
N PRO A 198 -24.54 13.66 -21.98
CA PRO A 198 -23.48 14.55 -21.56
C PRO A 198 -23.63 15.91 -22.22
N SER A 199 -23.20 16.96 -21.51
CA SER A 199 -23.21 18.41 -21.79
C SER A 199 -24.30 19.26 -21.12
N ARG A 200 -25.59 18.91 -21.12
CA ARG A 200 -26.62 19.88 -20.65
C ARG A 200 -26.90 19.87 -19.14
N GLU A 201 -26.88 18.71 -18.49
CA GLU A 201 -27.28 18.61 -17.08
C GLU A 201 -26.12 18.82 -16.10
N SER A 202 -24.89 18.50 -16.52
CA SER A 202 -23.70 18.59 -15.68
C SER A 202 -23.09 20.00 -15.62
N GLU A 203 -23.20 20.76 -16.72
CA GLU A 203 -22.70 22.13 -16.82
C GLU A 203 -23.13 23.05 -15.65
N PRO A 204 -24.41 23.13 -15.25
CA PRO A 204 -24.80 24.00 -14.14
C PRO A 204 -24.19 23.57 -12.81
N VAL A 205 -23.95 22.28 -12.60
CA VAL A 205 -23.35 21.76 -11.36
C VAL A 205 -21.87 22.14 -11.29
N PHE A 206 -21.11 21.87 -12.35
CA PHE A 206 -19.69 22.23 -12.42
C PHE A 206 -19.48 23.74 -12.43
N THR A 207 -20.32 24.50 -13.12
CA THR A 207 -20.30 25.96 -13.06
C THR A 207 -20.42 26.45 -11.61
N ARG A 208 -21.42 25.96 -10.87
CA ARG A 208 -21.60 26.34 -9.46
C ARG A 208 -20.46 25.88 -8.55
N LEU A 209 -19.90 24.71 -8.83
CA LEU A 209 -18.72 24.19 -8.12
C LEU A 209 -17.51 25.11 -8.35
N TRP A 210 -17.23 25.47 -9.60
CA TRP A 210 -16.12 26.34 -9.96
C TRP A 210 -16.33 27.74 -9.38
N ASP A 211 -17.53 28.32 -9.47
CA ASP A 211 -17.87 29.60 -8.83
C ASP A 211 -17.64 29.55 -7.31
N MET A 212 -17.99 28.45 -6.65
CA MET A 212 -17.73 28.26 -5.23
C MET A 212 -16.22 28.26 -4.93
N LEU A 213 -15.41 27.56 -5.71
CA LEU A 213 -13.97 27.48 -5.49
C LEU A 213 -13.23 28.78 -5.84
N THR A 214 -13.60 29.45 -6.94
CA THR A 214 -12.90 30.62 -7.44
C THR A 214 -13.36 31.91 -6.76
N LEU A 215 -14.67 32.11 -6.57
CA LEU A 215 -15.21 33.36 -6.03
C LEU A 215 -15.36 33.35 -4.52
N ARG A 216 -15.65 32.20 -3.91
CA ARG A 216 -15.99 32.10 -2.48
C ARG A 216 -14.90 31.50 -1.62
N CYS A 217 -13.85 30.94 -2.22
CA CYS A 217 -12.72 30.31 -1.51
C CYS A 217 -11.36 30.87 -2.01
N PRO A 218 -11.10 32.20 -1.87
CA PRO A 218 -9.85 32.79 -2.35
C PRO A 218 -8.62 32.29 -1.59
N ASP A 219 -8.77 31.86 -0.32
CA ASP A 219 -7.69 31.37 0.53
C ASP A 219 -7.42 29.86 0.39
N LEU A 220 -7.73 29.27 -0.77
CA LEU A 220 -7.56 27.84 -1.00
C LEU A 220 -6.07 27.47 -0.96
N GLN A 221 -5.72 26.52 -0.09
CA GLN A 221 -4.36 26.00 0.10
C GLN A 221 -4.16 24.62 -0.52
N SER A 222 -5.23 23.82 -0.59
CA SER A 222 -5.20 22.47 -1.15
C SER A 222 -6.36 22.23 -2.11
N LEU A 223 -6.06 21.93 -3.36
CA LEU A 223 -7.05 21.55 -4.37
C LEU A 223 -6.71 20.17 -4.94
N ARG A 224 -7.65 19.24 -4.83
CA ARG A 224 -7.57 17.92 -5.44
C ARG A 224 -8.80 17.67 -6.29
N VAL A 225 -8.63 17.41 -7.58
CA VAL A 225 -9.69 17.01 -8.51
C VAL A 225 -9.17 15.83 -9.30
N VAL A 226 -9.55 14.61 -8.93
CA VAL A 226 -9.02 13.37 -9.51
C VAL A 226 -10.14 12.50 -10.05
N GLY A 227 -9.85 11.66 -11.03
CA GLY A 227 -10.81 10.70 -11.59
C GLY A 227 -10.48 10.28 -13.02
N ASN A 228 -11.14 9.23 -13.49
CA ASN A 228 -10.88 8.61 -14.80
C ASN A 228 -11.90 9.00 -15.88
N SER A 229 -12.71 10.03 -15.62
CA SER A 229 -13.68 10.53 -16.58
C SER A 229 -13.01 10.97 -17.88
N THR A 230 -13.63 10.58 -19.00
CA THR A 230 -13.27 11.01 -20.35
C THR A 230 -13.91 12.33 -20.77
N GLU A 231 -14.81 12.89 -19.96
CA GLU A 231 -15.48 14.13 -20.32
C GLU A 231 -14.78 15.31 -19.65
N PRO A 232 -14.35 16.31 -20.43
CA PRO A 232 -13.78 17.50 -19.85
C PRO A 232 -14.88 18.22 -19.08
N SER A 233 -14.84 18.14 -17.75
CA SER A 233 -15.39 19.22 -16.94
C SER A 233 -14.74 20.51 -17.45
N ASP A 234 -15.49 21.60 -17.64
CA ASP A 234 -14.98 22.92 -18.09
C ASP A 234 -13.88 23.44 -17.14
N ALA A 235 -12.68 22.88 -17.27
CA ALA A 235 -11.53 23.12 -16.43
C ALA A 235 -10.86 24.43 -16.81
N ALA A 236 -11.21 25.02 -17.96
CA ALA A 236 -10.75 26.34 -18.36
C ALA A 236 -11.03 27.38 -17.27
N ARG A 237 -12.17 27.28 -16.57
CA ARG A 237 -12.48 28.15 -15.43
C ARG A 237 -11.51 27.98 -14.26
N LEU A 238 -11.09 26.74 -13.97
CA LEU A 238 -10.09 26.49 -12.93
C LEU A 238 -8.75 27.14 -13.29
N TYR A 239 -8.38 27.11 -14.57
CA TYR A 239 -7.14 27.75 -15.01
C TYR A 239 -7.19 29.26 -14.83
N THR A 240 -8.33 29.93 -15.03
CA THR A 240 -8.43 31.37 -14.76
C THR A 240 -8.37 31.75 -13.28
N ALA A 241 -8.51 30.79 -12.35
CA ALA A 241 -8.51 31.06 -10.92
C ALA A 241 -7.13 31.49 -10.42
N SER A 242 -7.11 32.28 -9.34
CA SER A 242 -5.90 32.67 -8.62
C SER A 242 -6.10 32.44 -7.13
N TRP A 243 -5.31 31.53 -6.57
CA TRP A 243 -5.29 31.19 -5.16
C TRP A 243 -3.90 31.49 -4.59
N PRO A 244 -3.66 32.69 -4.03
CA PRO A 244 -2.32 33.13 -3.64
C PRO A 244 -1.66 32.25 -2.56
N ASN A 245 -2.47 31.46 -1.85
CA ASN A 245 -2.02 30.56 -0.78
C ASN A 245 -1.99 29.09 -1.21
N LEU A 246 -2.14 28.77 -2.50
CA LEU A 246 -2.20 27.39 -2.99
C LEU A 246 -0.85 26.70 -2.81
N ARG A 247 -0.83 25.61 -2.04
CA ARG A 247 0.37 24.82 -1.74
C ARG A 247 0.30 23.41 -2.31
N HIS A 248 -0.88 22.83 -2.37
CA HIS A 248 -1.08 21.44 -2.79
C HIS A 248 -2.07 21.40 -3.96
N LEU A 249 -1.60 20.88 -5.10
CA LEU A 249 -2.42 20.71 -6.29
C LEU A 249 -2.38 19.26 -6.74
N ALA A 250 -3.54 18.65 -6.93
CA ALA A 250 -3.66 17.30 -7.45
C ALA A 250 -4.75 17.22 -8.52
N PHE A 251 -4.35 16.99 -9.77
CA PHE A 251 -5.25 16.91 -10.91
C PHE A 251 -5.22 15.54 -11.58
N GLY A 252 -6.42 15.00 -11.81
CA GLY A 252 -6.72 13.81 -12.60
C GLY A 252 -6.57 14.08 -14.10
N SER A 253 -6.60 13.03 -14.93
CA SER A 253 -6.64 13.19 -16.40
C SER A 253 -7.79 14.07 -16.86
N ILE A 254 -8.94 14.04 -16.18
CA ILE A 254 -10.13 14.84 -16.54
C ILE A 254 -9.86 16.34 -16.69
N VAL A 255 -8.88 16.88 -15.95
CA VAL A 255 -8.65 18.33 -15.92
C VAL A 255 -7.87 18.75 -17.18
N TRP A 256 -6.91 17.94 -17.62
CA TRP A 256 -5.94 18.31 -18.66
C TRP A 256 -6.05 17.52 -19.98
N ASP A 257 -6.72 16.36 -19.97
CA ASP A 257 -6.91 15.51 -21.14
C ASP A 257 -8.15 15.94 -21.93
N ALA A 258 -8.08 17.12 -22.54
CA ALA A 258 -9.13 17.59 -23.44
C ALA A 258 -8.81 17.11 -24.87
N GLU A 259 -9.24 15.91 -25.27
CA GLU A 259 -9.17 15.46 -26.68
C GLU A 259 -10.03 16.33 -27.63
N THR A 260 -10.75 17.31 -27.10
CA THR A 260 -11.61 18.22 -27.86
C THR A 260 -10.81 19.24 -28.68
N PRO A 261 -11.32 19.66 -29.86
CA PRO A 261 -10.73 20.74 -30.64
C PRO A 261 -10.56 22.00 -29.78
N GLY A 262 -9.31 22.46 -29.62
CA GLY A 262 -8.94 23.53 -28.67
C GLY A 262 -7.90 23.12 -27.62
N HIS A 263 -7.49 21.84 -27.59
CA HIS A 263 -6.50 21.29 -26.67
C HIS A 263 -5.25 22.16 -26.45
N ALA A 264 -4.67 22.73 -27.51
CA ALA A 264 -3.47 23.55 -27.42
C ALA A 264 -3.66 24.79 -26.52
N GLN A 265 -4.87 25.36 -26.48
CA GLN A 265 -5.17 26.49 -25.60
C GLN A 265 -5.25 26.04 -24.15
N ALA A 266 -5.91 24.91 -23.86
CA ALA A 266 -6.04 24.38 -22.49
C ALA A 266 -4.67 24.04 -21.88
N VAL A 267 -3.76 23.47 -22.67
CA VAL A 267 -2.37 23.19 -22.22
C VAL A 267 -1.65 24.50 -21.88
N ARG A 268 -1.79 25.53 -22.73
CA ARG A 268 -1.21 26.84 -22.47
C ARG A 268 -1.79 27.50 -21.22
N ASP A 269 -3.11 27.46 -21.06
CA ASP A 269 -3.81 28.01 -19.90
C ASP A 269 -3.38 27.30 -18.60
N PHE A 270 -3.13 25.98 -18.66
CA PHE A 270 -2.63 25.22 -17.53
C PHE A 270 -1.19 25.60 -17.15
N VAL A 271 -0.31 25.80 -18.15
CA VAL A 271 1.06 26.29 -17.93
C VAL A 271 1.04 27.67 -17.27
N GLU A 272 0.26 28.60 -17.81
CA GLU A 272 0.08 29.94 -17.24
C GLU A 272 -0.51 29.88 -15.81
N PHE A 273 -1.45 28.97 -15.58
CA PHE A 273 -2.00 28.72 -14.26
C PHE A 273 -0.90 28.29 -13.29
N LEU A 274 -0.01 27.35 -13.64
CA LEU A 274 1.08 26.94 -12.76
C LEU A 274 2.06 28.10 -12.46
N GLU A 275 2.33 28.97 -13.44
CA GLU A 275 3.19 30.15 -13.26
C GLU A 275 2.61 31.17 -12.29
N ARG A 276 1.29 31.33 -12.28
CA ARG A 276 0.59 32.22 -11.32
C ARG A 276 0.56 31.71 -9.88
N HIS A 277 1.02 30.48 -9.61
CA HIS A 277 1.00 29.86 -8.28
C HIS A 277 2.40 29.48 -7.77
N PRO A 278 3.27 30.48 -7.46
CA PRO A 278 4.65 30.24 -7.00
C PRO A 278 4.75 29.61 -5.60
N THR A 279 3.66 29.61 -4.82
CA THR A 279 3.57 29.01 -3.48
C THR A 279 3.39 27.49 -3.49
N LEU A 280 3.25 26.87 -4.67
CA LEU A 280 3.06 25.42 -4.80
C LEU A 280 4.24 24.65 -4.22
N GLU A 281 3.93 23.81 -3.23
CA GLU A 281 4.88 22.89 -2.59
C GLU A 281 4.71 21.46 -3.10
N SER A 282 3.54 21.10 -3.62
CA SER A 282 3.18 19.74 -4.01
C SER A 282 2.31 19.75 -5.26
N LEU A 283 2.75 19.03 -6.29
CA LEU A 283 2.10 18.93 -7.60
C LEU A 283 1.89 17.45 -7.97
N HIS A 284 0.63 17.03 -8.07
CA HIS A 284 0.25 15.67 -8.42
C HIS A 284 -0.56 15.67 -9.72
N LEU A 285 0.04 15.20 -10.81
CA LEU A 285 -0.56 15.04 -12.13
C LEU A 285 -0.88 13.56 -12.35
N LEU A 286 -2.08 13.17 -11.92
CA LEU A 286 -2.55 11.79 -11.91
C LEU A 286 -3.35 11.51 -13.20
N GLY A 287 -2.71 11.03 -14.25
CA GLY A 287 -3.42 10.65 -15.48
C GLY A 287 -2.76 9.47 -16.17
N ARG A 288 -3.54 8.78 -17.04
CA ARG A 288 -3.02 7.65 -17.81
C ARG A 288 -1.92 8.16 -18.76
N PRO A 289 -0.78 7.46 -18.87
CA PRO A 289 0.38 7.93 -19.65
C PRO A 289 0.13 7.97 -21.17
N THR A 290 -0.99 7.42 -21.65
CA THR A 290 -1.37 7.40 -23.07
C THR A 290 -2.04 8.69 -23.54
N ALA A 291 -2.50 9.51 -22.61
CA ALA A 291 -3.12 10.81 -22.88
C ALA A 291 -2.06 11.84 -23.29
N THR A 292 -2.45 12.72 -24.22
CA THR A 292 -1.68 13.88 -24.71
C THR A 292 -0.75 14.50 -23.64
N GLN A 293 0.56 14.51 -23.89
CA GLN A 293 1.54 14.94 -22.88
C GLN A 293 1.56 16.46 -22.76
N ILE A 294 1.19 17.00 -21.59
CA ILE A 294 1.45 18.40 -21.23
C ILE A 294 2.96 18.64 -21.35
N ASP A 295 3.33 19.61 -22.18
CA ASP A 295 4.73 20.02 -22.30
C ASP A 295 5.10 21.03 -21.21
N LEU A 296 5.55 20.51 -20.06
CA LEU A 296 6.03 21.33 -18.94
C LEU A 296 7.38 22.01 -19.23
N SER A 297 8.01 21.75 -20.38
CA SER A 297 9.24 22.46 -20.77
C SER A 297 8.98 23.93 -21.12
N THR A 298 7.72 24.27 -21.46
CA THR A 298 7.28 25.65 -21.74
C THR A 298 7.15 26.54 -20.51
N LEU A 299 7.16 25.95 -19.30
CA LEU A 299 7.12 26.70 -18.06
C LEU A 299 8.36 27.59 -17.90
N SER A 300 8.14 28.81 -17.42
CA SER A 300 9.21 29.71 -17.01
C SER A 300 10.21 28.99 -16.06
N PRO A 301 11.53 29.19 -16.24
CA PRO A 301 12.54 28.58 -15.38
C PRO A 301 12.44 28.97 -13.90
N GLU A 302 11.81 30.11 -13.61
CA GLU A 302 11.54 30.61 -12.26
C GLU A 302 10.23 30.06 -11.66
N ALA A 303 9.39 29.39 -12.46
CA ALA A 303 8.12 28.85 -11.99
C ALA A 303 8.35 27.74 -10.94
N LEU A 304 7.39 27.63 -10.01
CA LEU A 304 7.36 26.61 -8.95
C LEU A 304 8.63 26.58 -8.07
N PRO A 305 9.11 27.73 -7.54
CA PRO A 305 10.36 27.79 -6.78
C PRO A 305 10.30 26.99 -5.47
N ASN A 306 9.11 26.70 -4.94
CA ASN A 306 8.91 26.01 -3.66
C ASN A 306 8.54 24.52 -3.81
N LEU A 307 8.58 23.97 -5.02
CA LEU A 307 8.11 22.60 -5.27
C LEU A 307 8.99 21.58 -4.53
N LYS A 308 8.40 20.90 -3.55
CA LYS A 308 9.00 19.86 -2.71
C LYS A 308 8.56 18.46 -3.09
N GLU A 309 7.34 18.32 -3.59
CA GLU A 309 6.75 17.02 -3.94
C GLU A 309 6.18 17.03 -5.35
N PHE A 310 6.55 16.02 -6.14
CA PHE A 310 6.01 15.80 -7.47
C PHE A 310 5.44 14.39 -7.56
N SER A 311 4.23 14.26 -8.09
CA SER A 311 3.69 12.97 -8.48
C SER A 311 3.14 13.02 -9.90
N GLY A 312 3.51 12.08 -10.74
CA GLY A 312 3.04 12.05 -12.13
C GLY A 312 3.78 11.03 -12.96
N SER A 313 3.71 11.15 -14.28
CA SER A 313 4.52 10.32 -15.17
C SER A 313 5.99 10.75 -15.15
N PHE A 314 6.89 9.80 -15.42
CA PHE A 314 8.31 10.12 -15.55
C PHE A 314 8.58 11.10 -16.71
N GLY A 315 7.81 11.01 -17.80
CA GLY A 315 7.91 11.95 -18.93
C GLY A 315 7.65 13.40 -18.51
N LEU A 316 6.62 13.64 -17.69
CA LEU A 316 6.31 14.97 -17.16
C LEU A 316 7.44 15.49 -16.25
N LEU A 317 7.96 14.63 -15.37
CA LEU A 317 9.13 14.99 -14.54
C LEU A 317 10.33 15.37 -15.41
N ARG A 318 10.59 14.61 -16.48
CA ARG A 318 11.68 14.89 -17.42
C ARG A 318 11.50 16.28 -18.06
N THR A 319 10.33 16.56 -18.64
CA THR A 319 10.05 17.89 -19.24
C THR A 319 10.18 19.03 -18.23
N LEU A 320 9.78 18.79 -16.98
CA LEU A 320 9.87 19.76 -15.89
C LEU A 320 11.32 20.02 -15.46
N VAL A 321 12.19 19.00 -15.49
CA VAL A 321 13.62 19.13 -15.14
C VAL A 321 14.42 19.73 -16.31
N GLU A 322 14.04 19.43 -17.55
CA GLU A 322 14.73 19.85 -18.78
C GLU A 322 14.34 21.24 -19.28
N ARG A 323 13.61 22.04 -18.49
CA ARG A 323 13.27 23.46 -18.77
C ARG A 323 14.51 24.39 -18.80
N SER A 324 15.50 24.09 -19.63
CA SER A 324 16.68 24.95 -19.79
C SER A 324 16.32 26.12 -20.71
N HIS A 325 16.76 27.32 -20.31
CA HIS A 325 16.62 28.53 -21.12
C HIS A 325 17.06 28.26 -22.56
N PRO A 326 16.21 28.50 -23.57
CA PRO A 326 16.75 28.75 -24.89
C PRO A 326 17.78 29.86 -24.72
N LEU A 327 19.04 29.58 -25.06
CA LEU A 327 20.09 30.59 -25.09
C LEU A 327 19.67 31.62 -26.14
N ASP A 328 18.96 32.67 -25.68
CA ASP A 328 18.50 33.79 -26.49
C ASP A 328 19.70 34.34 -27.28
N GLY A 329 19.74 34.03 -28.58
CA GLY A 329 20.74 34.55 -29.51
C GLY A 329 21.85 33.59 -29.96
N ALA A 330 21.87 32.32 -29.53
CA ALA A 330 22.82 31.37 -30.14
C ALA A 330 22.37 31.03 -31.58
N PRO A 331 23.22 31.23 -32.62
CA PRO A 331 22.89 30.90 -34.00
C PRO A 331 22.52 29.40 -34.11
N ALA A 332 21.62 29.08 -35.05
CA ALA A 332 21.03 27.77 -35.26
C ALA A 332 22.04 26.62 -35.02
N PRO A 333 21.64 25.56 -34.28
CA PRO A 333 22.56 24.51 -33.84
C PRO A 333 23.24 23.87 -35.05
N ILE A 334 24.55 24.11 -35.18
CA ILE A 334 25.42 23.34 -36.06
C ILE A 334 25.29 21.87 -35.63
N PRO A 335 25.10 20.90 -36.55
CA PRO A 335 24.94 19.49 -36.20
C PRO A 335 26.14 19.01 -35.39
N VAL A 336 25.94 18.89 -34.07
CA VAL A 336 26.98 18.53 -33.12
C VAL A 336 27.22 17.02 -33.21
N ASN A 337 28.49 16.65 -33.34
CA ASN A 337 28.95 15.27 -33.47
C ASN A 337 28.49 14.44 -32.25
N PRO A 338 27.83 13.27 -32.43
CA PRO A 338 27.26 12.46 -31.33
C PRO A 338 28.30 11.95 -30.31
N ASN A 339 29.60 12.10 -30.57
CA ASN A 339 30.68 11.75 -29.64
C ASN A 339 31.22 12.92 -28.80
N GLN A 340 30.71 14.15 -28.95
CA GLN A 340 31.17 15.27 -28.12
C GLN A 340 30.57 15.21 -26.71
N GLN A 341 31.44 15.37 -25.72
CA GLN A 341 31.17 15.33 -24.28
C GLN A 341 29.89 16.09 -23.92
N LEU A 342 29.03 15.47 -23.10
CA LEU A 342 27.77 16.05 -22.65
C LEU A 342 27.99 17.48 -22.10
N PRO A 343 27.17 18.46 -22.52
CA PRO A 343 27.26 19.81 -21.99
C PRO A 343 27.08 19.82 -20.46
N PRO A 344 27.73 20.76 -19.75
CA PRO A 344 27.65 20.86 -18.29
C PRO A 344 26.19 21.00 -17.83
N ILE A 345 25.82 20.21 -16.82
CA ILE A 345 24.46 20.18 -16.26
C ILE A 345 24.16 21.54 -15.61
N VAL A 346 23.31 22.35 -16.25
CA VAL A 346 22.81 23.60 -15.67
C VAL A 346 21.86 23.26 -14.51
N HIS A 347 22.09 23.85 -13.34
CA HIS A 347 21.28 23.61 -12.15
C HIS A 347 19.98 24.42 -12.20
N THR A 348 18.85 23.74 -12.33
CA THR A 348 17.51 24.33 -12.18
C THR A 348 17.19 24.58 -10.70
N SER A 349 16.32 25.54 -10.38
CA SER A 349 15.83 25.79 -9.02
C SER A 349 15.25 24.52 -8.35
N LEU A 350 14.55 23.70 -9.14
CA LEU A 350 13.98 22.42 -8.73
C LEU A 350 14.99 21.43 -8.16
N SER A 351 16.25 21.45 -8.63
CA SER A 351 17.31 20.58 -8.10
C SER A 351 17.54 20.74 -6.59
N LYS A 352 17.22 21.92 -6.05
CA LYS A 352 17.42 22.29 -4.64
C LYS A 352 16.16 22.10 -3.78
N THR A 353 14.98 22.06 -4.39
CA THR A 353 13.72 22.07 -3.63
C THR A 353 12.99 20.75 -3.66
N LEU A 354 13.06 20.01 -4.77
CA LEU A 354 12.31 18.77 -4.95
C LEU A 354 12.89 17.65 -4.07
N GLN A 355 12.08 17.21 -3.10
CA GLN A 355 12.45 16.26 -2.06
C GLN A 355 11.75 14.91 -2.19
N ARG A 356 10.57 14.87 -2.82
CA ARG A 356 9.75 13.67 -2.94
C ARG A 356 9.23 13.50 -4.36
N ILE A 357 9.36 12.28 -4.87
CA ILE A 357 8.84 11.91 -6.19
C ILE A 357 8.01 10.64 -6.07
N CYS A 358 6.83 10.64 -6.68
CA CYS A 358 5.95 9.47 -6.74
C CYS A 358 5.46 9.22 -8.18
N PHE A 359 5.77 8.05 -8.72
CA PHE A 359 5.24 7.58 -10.00
C PHE A 359 4.07 6.61 -9.72
N PRO A 360 2.80 7.09 -9.74
CA PRO A 360 1.64 6.29 -9.38
C PRO A 360 1.35 5.19 -10.41
N HIS A 361 1.71 5.44 -11.67
CA HIS A 361 1.57 4.47 -12.75
C HIS A 361 2.84 3.65 -12.91
N ALA A 362 2.67 2.39 -13.31
CA ALA A 362 3.78 1.52 -13.60
C ALA A 362 4.62 2.08 -14.75
N MET A 363 5.91 2.29 -14.50
CA MET A 363 6.85 2.70 -15.52
C MET A 363 7.12 1.51 -16.44
N HIS A 364 6.83 1.69 -17.73
CA HIS A 364 7.17 0.73 -18.78
C HIS A 364 8.63 0.93 -19.19
N LEU A 365 9.47 -0.04 -18.85
CA LEU A 365 10.93 0.05 -19.05
C LEU A 365 11.36 0.04 -20.52
N ARG A 366 10.47 -0.40 -21.42
CA ARG A 366 10.71 -0.34 -22.86
C ARG A 366 10.96 1.09 -23.35
N ASP A 367 10.29 2.05 -22.74
CA ASP A 367 10.31 3.45 -23.18
C ASP A 367 11.33 4.30 -22.41
N LEU A 368 11.90 3.75 -21.34
CA LEU A 368 12.78 4.46 -20.41
C LEU A 368 14.13 3.76 -20.31
N THR A 369 15.13 4.30 -21.01
CA THR A 369 16.51 3.81 -20.86
C THR A 369 17.06 4.18 -19.49
N PRO A 370 17.90 3.32 -18.87
CA PRO A 370 18.56 3.64 -17.60
C PRO A 370 19.30 4.99 -17.64
N LEU A 371 19.91 5.34 -18.78
CA LEU A 371 20.60 6.62 -18.97
C LEU A 371 19.69 7.84 -18.80
N VAL A 372 18.45 7.79 -19.32
CA VAL A 372 17.49 8.89 -19.18
C VAL A 372 17.03 9.02 -17.74
N ILE A 373 16.72 7.89 -17.07
CA ILE A 373 16.37 7.88 -15.64
C ILE A 373 17.51 8.49 -14.82
N SER A 374 18.74 8.04 -15.08
CA SER A 374 19.94 8.51 -14.42
C SER A 374 20.11 10.02 -14.55
N ARG A 375 20.02 10.54 -15.78
CA ARG A 375 20.18 11.97 -16.07
C ARG A 375 19.18 12.84 -15.30
N VAL A 376 17.90 12.46 -15.31
CA VAL A 376 16.85 13.21 -14.61
C VAL A 376 17.08 13.16 -13.10
N LEU A 377 17.31 11.97 -12.55
CA LEU A 377 17.43 11.77 -11.10
C LEU A 377 18.72 12.37 -10.52
N GLN A 378 19.85 12.31 -11.23
CA GLN A 378 21.11 12.96 -10.82
C GLN A 378 21.00 14.48 -10.74
N GLY A 379 20.08 15.08 -11.50
CA GLY A 379 19.76 16.50 -11.42
C GLY A 379 19.09 16.89 -10.10
N LEU A 380 18.50 15.95 -9.36
CA LEU A 380 17.63 16.19 -8.21
C LEU A 380 18.37 15.94 -6.89
N ARG A 381 19.32 16.83 -6.57
CA ARG A 381 20.24 16.68 -5.43
C ARG A 381 19.56 16.65 -4.06
N SER A 382 18.36 17.20 -3.96
CA SER A 382 17.62 17.31 -2.70
C SER A 382 16.62 16.16 -2.46
N LEU A 383 16.60 15.18 -3.37
CA LEU A 383 15.67 14.06 -3.35
C LEU A 383 15.92 13.15 -2.14
N LYS A 384 14.90 13.01 -1.28
CA LYS A 384 14.91 12.20 -0.06
C LYS A 384 13.97 11.02 -0.13
N SER A 385 12.88 11.14 -0.89
CA SER A 385 11.87 10.09 -0.99
C SER A 385 11.54 9.78 -2.44
N VAL A 386 11.54 8.49 -2.79
CA VAL A 386 11.24 8.01 -4.13
C VAL A 386 10.25 6.86 -4.04
N LYS A 387 9.10 7.02 -4.71
CA LYS A 387 8.10 5.97 -4.89
C LYS A 387 7.96 5.63 -6.37
N VAL A 388 8.20 4.36 -6.72
CA VAL A 388 8.19 3.89 -8.10
C VAL A 388 7.44 2.58 -8.23
N THR A 389 6.58 2.50 -9.23
CA THR A 389 5.98 1.25 -9.68
C THR A 389 6.60 0.84 -11.02
N PHE A 390 7.02 -0.41 -11.17
CA PHE A 390 7.59 -0.95 -12.40
C PHE A 390 6.68 -2.01 -13.01
N ALA A 391 6.47 -1.91 -14.32
CA ALA A 391 5.92 -2.97 -15.15
C ALA A 391 7.01 -3.46 -16.10
N ILE A 392 7.70 -4.52 -15.69
CA ILE A 392 8.80 -5.11 -16.46
C ILE A 392 8.20 -6.01 -17.53
N GLN A 393 8.53 -5.73 -18.79
CA GLN A 393 8.27 -6.63 -19.92
C GLN A 393 9.56 -7.41 -20.19
N GLY A 394 9.46 -8.71 -20.48
CA GLY A 394 10.60 -9.63 -20.54
C GLY A 394 11.74 -9.11 -21.44
N GLY A 395 12.99 -9.27 -20.98
CA GLY A 395 14.22 -8.89 -21.70
C GLY A 395 15.06 -7.82 -20.99
N TYR A 396 14.50 -7.07 -20.04
CA TYR A 396 15.24 -6.07 -19.27
C TYR A 396 15.67 -6.61 -17.90
N ASP A 397 16.92 -6.30 -17.50
CA ASP A 397 17.38 -6.57 -16.15
C ASP A 397 16.86 -5.50 -15.18
N SER A 398 15.84 -5.88 -14.41
CA SER A 398 15.30 -5.06 -13.32
C SER A 398 16.38 -4.52 -12.38
N ASN A 399 17.44 -5.30 -12.15
CA ASN A 399 18.53 -4.92 -11.25
C ASN A 399 19.33 -3.75 -11.80
N GLU A 400 19.49 -3.63 -13.12
CA GLU A 400 20.24 -2.53 -13.73
C GLU A 400 19.54 -1.19 -13.52
N ILE A 401 18.23 -1.14 -13.72
CA ILE A 401 17.44 0.07 -13.49
C ILE A 401 17.43 0.43 -12.01
N PHE A 402 17.29 -0.56 -11.13
CA PHE A 402 17.35 -0.31 -9.70
C PHE A 402 18.73 0.21 -9.27
N ARG A 403 19.83 -0.40 -9.75
CA ARG A 403 21.20 0.09 -9.54
C ARG A 403 21.38 1.50 -10.05
N THR A 404 20.77 1.82 -11.20
CA THR A 404 20.79 3.16 -11.78
C THR A 404 20.11 4.17 -10.86
N ILE A 405 18.95 3.84 -10.29
CA ILE A 405 18.26 4.70 -9.31
C ILE A 405 19.11 4.87 -8.05
N VAL A 406 19.66 3.78 -7.52
CA VAL A 406 20.54 3.81 -6.34
C VAL A 406 21.76 4.70 -6.57
N ALA A 407 22.42 4.56 -7.72
CA ALA A 407 23.58 5.36 -8.09
C ALA A 407 23.24 6.84 -8.30
N SER A 408 22.05 7.13 -8.80
CA SER A 408 21.61 8.50 -9.10
C SER A 408 21.18 9.27 -7.84
N CYS A 409 20.75 8.57 -6.79
CA CYS A 409 20.15 9.18 -5.61
C CYS A 409 20.72 8.60 -4.29
N PRO A 410 22.02 8.78 -3.99
CA PRO A 410 22.67 8.21 -2.81
C PRO A 410 22.18 8.79 -1.46
N HIS A 411 21.36 9.85 -1.49
CA HIS A 411 20.87 10.54 -0.30
C HIS A 411 19.41 10.21 0.07
N ILE A 412 18.79 9.24 -0.62
CA ILE A 412 17.44 8.79 -0.31
C ILE A 412 17.36 8.28 1.13
N LEU A 413 16.30 8.70 1.81
CA LEU A 413 15.91 8.27 3.14
C LEU A 413 14.74 7.28 3.09
N ASP A 414 13.83 7.45 2.13
CA ASP A 414 12.59 6.69 2.01
C ASP A 414 12.43 6.15 0.59
N LEU A 415 12.33 4.82 0.44
CA LEU A 415 12.22 4.17 -0.86
C LEU A 415 10.99 3.24 -0.90
N ASP A 416 10.07 3.46 -1.83
CA ASP A 416 8.91 2.59 -2.06
C ASP A 416 8.96 2.05 -3.49
N ILE A 417 9.17 0.74 -3.64
CA ILE A 417 9.28 0.06 -4.93
C ILE A 417 8.19 -1.00 -5.04
N THR A 418 7.41 -0.92 -6.10
CA THR A 418 6.41 -1.92 -6.46
C THR A 418 6.72 -2.51 -7.82
N CYS A 419 6.77 -3.83 -7.94
CA CYS A 419 6.98 -4.54 -9.21
C CYS A 419 5.78 -5.43 -9.49
N THR A 420 4.98 -5.08 -10.50
CA THR A 420 3.69 -5.74 -10.76
C THR A 420 3.78 -6.96 -11.68
N ASN A 421 4.91 -7.15 -12.36
CA ASN A 421 5.09 -8.18 -13.39
C ASN A 421 6.26 -9.12 -13.09
N ARG A 422 6.26 -10.28 -13.76
CA ARG A 422 7.41 -11.20 -13.82
C ARG A 422 8.30 -10.89 -15.03
N PRO A 423 9.63 -11.06 -14.92
CA PRO A 423 10.38 -11.42 -13.71
C PRO A 423 10.47 -10.23 -12.74
N SER A 424 10.37 -10.52 -11.44
CA SER A 424 10.65 -9.53 -10.38
C SER A 424 12.11 -9.65 -9.90
N PHE A 425 12.48 -8.78 -8.96
CA PHE A 425 13.74 -8.88 -8.24
C PHE A 425 13.84 -10.17 -7.41
N PHE A 426 15.02 -10.77 -7.38
CA PHE A 426 15.41 -11.66 -6.28
C PHE A 426 15.86 -10.82 -5.09
N LEU A 427 15.40 -11.16 -3.88
CA LEU A 427 15.73 -10.40 -2.67
C LEU A 427 17.23 -10.27 -2.43
N ASP A 428 18.03 -11.28 -2.79
CA ASP A 428 19.49 -11.25 -2.67
C ASP A 428 20.15 -10.20 -3.58
N ALA A 429 19.81 -10.20 -4.88
CA ALA A 429 20.33 -9.21 -5.84
C ALA A 429 19.89 -7.78 -5.48
N PHE A 430 18.65 -7.65 -4.98
CA PHE A 430 18.11 -6.39 -4.49
C PHE A 430 18.87 -5.89 -3.25
N ALA A 431 19.09 -6.74 -2.24
CA ALA A 431 19.84 -6.41 -1.04
C ALA A 431 21.26 -5.94 -1.35
N ASN A 432 21.95 -6.61 -2.29
CA ASN A 432 23.29 -6.21 -2.72
C ASN A 432 23.29 -4.83 -3.40
N SER A 433 22.29 -4.56 -4.24
CA SER A 433 22.17 -3.27 -4.93
C SER A 433 21.80 -2.13 -3.98
N LEU A 434 21.03 -2.42 -2.92
CA LEU A 434 20.67 -1.43 -1.90
C LEU A 434 21.86 -0.85 -1.14
N ARG A 435 23.02 -1.54 -1.06
CA ARG A 435 24.20 -1.09 -0.29
C ARG A 435 24.68 0.33 -0.65
N GLY A 436 24.38 0.80 -1.86
CA GLY A 436 24.68 2.18 -2.28
C GLY A 436 23.88 3.25 -1.53
N LEU A 437 22.73 2.90 -0.93
CA LEU A 437 21.85 3.81 -0.21
C LEU A 437 22.18 3.87 1.28
N SER A 438 23.40 4.31 1.60
CA SER A 438 23.90 4.40 2.98
C SER A 438 23.11 5.31 3.93
N ARG A 439 22.08 6.03 3.46
CA ARG A 439 21.22 6.91 4.28
C ARG A 439 19.78 6.42 4.38
N LEU A 440 19.45 5.30 3.74
CA LEU A 440 18.10 4.75 3.72
C LEU A 440 17.63 4.42 5.13
N ARG A 441 16.45 4.91 5.49
CA ARG A 441 15.81 4.71 6.81
C ARG A 441 14.55 3.87 6.70
N THR A 442 13.77 4.09 5.66
CA THR A 442 12.53 3.36 5.41
C THR A 442 12.54 2.73 4.02
N LEU A 443 12.01 1.52 3.93
CA LEU A 443 11.88 0.79 2.68
C LEU A 443 10.51 0.09 2.60
N SER A 444 9.82 0.24 1.49
CA SER A 444 8.62 -0.50 1.15
C SER A 444 8.88 -1.24 -0.16
N LEU A 445 8.74 -2.56 -0.16
CA LEU A 445 9.06 -3.41 -1.29
C LEU A 445 7.88 -4.33 -1.59
N SER A 446 7.23 -4.14 -2.74
CA SER A 446 6.16 -5.01 -3.21
C SER A 446 6.59 -5.75 -4.47
N LEU A 447 6.62 -7.09 -4.43
CA LEU A 447 7.18 -7.93 -5.50
C LEU A 447 6.24 -9.08 -5.87
N VAL A 448 6.29 -9.51 -7.13
CA VAL A 448 5.65 -10.77 -7.55
C VAL A 448 6.54 -11.94 -7.18
N ARG A 449 6.10 -12.82 -6.27
CA ARG A 449 6.92 -13.97 -5.82
C ARG A 449 7.32 -14.89 -6.97
N MET A 450 8.61 -15.23 -7.03
CA MET A 450 9.20 -16.13 -8.04
C MET A 450 9.32 -17.56 -7.50
N ALA A 451 9.35 -18.55 -8.40
CA ALA A 451 9.62 -19.93 -8.01
C ALA A 451 11.09 -20.08 -7.57
N GLY A 452 11.33 -20.80 -6.47
CA GLY A 452 12.67 -20.92 -5.88
C GLY A 452 13.12 -19.72 -5.04
N GLU A 453 12.27 -18.70 -4.88
CA GLU A 453 12.58 -17.57 -4.02
C GLU A 453 12.63 -18.01 -2.56
N GLU A 454 13.65 -17.52 -1.85
CA GLU A 454 13.86 -17.81 -0.43
C GLU A 454 12.69 -17.32 0.45
N PRO A 455 12.55 -17.83 1.68
CA PRO A 455 11.55 -17.32 2.60
C PRO A 455 11.73 -15.81 2.87
N MET A 456 10.63 -15.06 2.96
CA MET A 456 10.62 -13.60 3.11
C MET A 456 11.55 -13.09 4.22
N HIS A 457 11.57 -13.77 5.37
CA HIS A 457 12.39 -13.37 6.52
C HIS A 457 13.89 -13.53 6.27
N VAL A 458 14.31 -14.50 5.45
CA VAL A 458 15.72 -14.69 5.09
C VAL A 458 16.18 -13.52 4.20
N GLY A 459 15.39 -13.18 3.18
CA GLY A 459 15.67 -12.01 2.35
C GLY A 459 15.61 -10.69 3.13
N ALA A 460 14.67 -10.56 4.07
CA ALA A 460 14.60 -9.41 4.99
C ALA A 460 15.86 -9.27 5.85
N ALA A 461 16.39 -10.38 6.40
CA ALA A 461 17.64 -10.37 7.14
C ALA A 461 18.82 -9.89 6.28
N ARG A 462 18.92 -10.34 5.01
CA ARG A 462 19.93 -9.85 4.07
C ARG A 462 19.80 -8.36 3.78
N ILE A 463 18.57 -7.86 3.58
CA ILE A 463 18.31 -6.42 3.36
C ILE A 463 18.76 -5.61 4.57
N ALA A 464 18.41 -6.06 5.78
CA ALA A 464 18.79 -5.40 7.03
C ALA A 464 20.32 -5.36 7.23
N LEU A 465 21.01 -6.48 6.97
CA LEU A 465 22.47 -6.56 7.03
C LEU A 465 23.16 -5.71 5.95
N ALA A 466 22.57 -5.62 4.75
CA ALA A 466 23.09 -4.79 3.68
C ALA A 466 22.95 -3.27 3.97
N ASN A 467 21.98 -2.87 4.79
CA ASN A 467 21.69 -1.48 5.11
C ASN A 467 21.43 -1.29 6.62
N PRO A 468 22.50 -1.20 7.42
CA PRO A 468 22.40 -1.17 8.89
C PRO A 468 21.72 0.09 9.46
N ARG A 469 21.44 1.10 8.63
CA ARG A 469 20.75 2.35 8.99
C ARG A 469 19.24 2.30 8.77
N LEU A 470 18.72 1.22 8.18
CA LEU A 470 17.28 1.01 8.11
C LEU A 470 16.70 0.96 9.52
N LYS A 471 15.58 1.65 9.74
CA LYS A 471 14.84 1.58 11.00
C LYS A 471 13.68 0.61 10.88
N SER A 472 12.94 0.72 9.79
CA SER A 472 11.78 -0.11 9.52
C SER A 472 11.62 -0.33 8.03
N PHE A 473 11.20 -1.52 7.64
CA PHE A 473 10.87 -1.80 6.24
C PHE A 473 9.77 -2.85 6.10
N CYS A 474 9.13 -2.85 4.93
CA CYS A 474 8.06 -3.78 4.62
C CYS A 474 8.38 -4.54 3.33
N ILE A 475 8.07 -5.84 3.32
CA ILE A 475 8.11 -6.67 2.11
C ILE A 475 6.72 -7.25 1.89
N ALA A 476 6.18 -7.10 0.69
CA ALA A 476 4.88 -7.60 0.30
C ALA A 476 5.00 -8.45 -0.96
N PHE A 477 4.52 -9.69 -0.90
CA PHE A 477 4.37 -10.50 -2.10
C PHE A 477 2.97 -10.35 -2.68
N ILE A 478 2.92 -9.88 -3.92
CA ILE A 478 1.70 -9.63 -4.68
C ILE A 478 1.49 -10.71 -5.77
N PRO A 479 0.23 -11.00 -6.15
CA PRO A 479 -0.05 -11.96 -7.21
C PRO A 479 0.48 -11.45 -8.57
N PRO A 480 0.88 -12.37 -9.48
CA PRO A 480 1.21 -11.99 -10.86
C PRO A 480 -0.04 -11.54 -11.63
N HIS A 481 0.12 -10.60 -12.57
CA HIS A 481 -0.87 -10.22 -13.60
C HIS A 481 -2.13 -9.47 -13.15
N THR A 482 -2.16 -8.87 -11.97
CA THR A 482 -3.24 -7.93 -11.65
C THR A 482 -2.90 -6.57 -12.22
N SER A 483 -3.03 -6.42 -13.54
CA SER A 483 -3.22 -5.11 -14.15
C SER A 483 -4.61 -4.63 -13.76
N GLY A 484 -4.78 -4.24 -12.49
CA GLY A 484 -6.00 -3.58 -12.05
C GLY A 484 -6.16 -2.31 -12.89
N ALA A 485 -7.34 -2.12 -13.48
CA ALA A 485 -7.66 -0.96 -14.30
C ALA A 485 -7.46 0.38 -13.55
N ASP A 486 -7.46 0.33 -12.21
CA ASP A 486 -7.56 1.49 -11.33
C ASP A 486 -6.23 1.95 -10.74
N GLY A 487 -5.10 1.35 -11.14
CA GLY A 487 -3.77 1.72 -10.64
C GLY A 487 -3.54 1.41 -9.14
N CYS A 488 -4.53 0.86 -8.43
CA CYS A 488 -4.36 0.40 -7.06
C CYS A 488 -3.50 -0.87 -7.06
N PRO A 489 -2.44 -0.94 -6.22
CA PRO A 489 -1.66 -2.15 -6.08
C PRO A 489 -2.56 -3.29 -5.57
N PRO A 490 -2.40 -4.52 -6.09
CA PRO A 490 -3.16 -5.66 -5.61
C PRO A 490 -2.91 -5.93 -4.13
N ALA A 491 -3.93 -6.44 -3.45
CA ALA A 491 -3.77 -6.88 -2.07
C ALA A 491 -2.69 -7.97 -1.98
N PRO A 492 -1.66 -7.81 -1.13
CA PRO A 492 -0.61 -8.81 -1.00
C PRO A 492 -1.14 -10.07 -0.33
N PHE A 493 -0.72 -11.23 -0.81
CA PHE A 493 -1.07 -12.51 -0.18
C PHE A 493 -0.14 -12.85 0.99
N GLU A 494 1.03 -12.23 1.04
CA GLU A 494 2.01 -12.36 2.12
C GLU A 494 2.64 -10.98 2.34
N HIS A 495 2.67 -10.52 3.58
CA HIS A 495 3.19 -9.21 3.94
C HIS A 495 3.98 -9.32 5.24
N GLY A 496 5.20 -8.80 5.26
CA GLY A 496 6.06 -8.71 6.43
C GLY A 496 6.41 -7.26 6.71
N ALA A 497 6.19 -6.84 7.95
CA ALA A 497 6.74 -5.59 8.49
C ALA A 497 7.91 -5.95 9.42
N PHE A 498 9.01 -5.24 9.25
CA PHE A 498 10.29 -5.52 9.89
C PHE A 498 10.79 -4.25 10.57
N GLU A 499 11.18 -4.37 11.83
CA GLU A 499 11.81 -3.29 12.60
C GLU A 499 13.21 -3.74 13.02
N LEU A 500 14.21 -2.96 12.63
CA LEU A 500 15.60 -3.28 12.86
C LEU A 500 16.08 -2.65 14.17
N VAL A 501 16.62 -3.48 15.05
CA VAL A 501 17.29 -3.04 16.27
C VAL A 501 18.78 -3.14 16.05
N SER A 502 19.45 -2.01 16.24
CA SER A 502 20.90 -1.92 16.16
C SER A 502 21.49 -1.64 17.55
N ASP A 503 22.74 -2.03 17.74
CA ASP A 503 23.52 -1.71 18.93
C ASP A 503 23.92 -0.21 18.96
N PRO A 504 24.61 0.27 20.01
CA PRO A 504 25.11 1.66 20.07
C PRO A 504 26.09 2.04 18.96
N HIS A 505 26.70 1.06 18.27
CA HIS A 505 27.60 1.27 17.13
C HIS A 505 26.86 1.29 15.79
N GLY A 506 25.54 1.06 15.79
CA GLY A 506 24.72 0.99 14.59
C GLY A 506 24.81 -0.36 13.86
N ILE A 507 25.33 -1.40 14.51
CA ILE A 507 25.41 -2.76 13.95
C ILE A 507 24.06 -3.45 14.17
N PRO A 508 23.46 -4.08 13.15
CA PRO A 508 22.22 -4.84 13.27
C PRO A 508 22.35 -5.99 14.28
N VAL A 509 21.51 -6.00 15.32
CA VAL A 509 21.50 -7.05 16.34
C VAL A 509 20.35 -8.01 16.11
N CYS A 510 19.13 -7.49 15.99
CA CYS A 510 17.96 -8.32 15.75
C CYS A 510 16.90 -7.60 14.91
N LEU A 511 16.05 -8.41 14.29
CA LEU A 511 14.95 -7.96 13.45
C LEU A 511 13.63 -8.42 14.09
N HIS A 512 12.81 -7.47 14.51
CA HIS A 512 11.44 -7.78 14.92
C HIS A 512 10.60 -8.01 13.67
N VAL A 513 10.00 -9.20 13.58
CA VAL A 513 9.24 -9.63 12.41
C VAL A 513 7.76 -9.67 12.75
N HIS A 514 6.96 -8.96 11.95
CA HIS A 514 5.50 -9.05 11.96
C HIS A 514 5.01 -9.51 10.58
N GLN A 515 4.76 -10.81 10.45
CA GLN A 515 4.33 -11.40 9.19
C GLN A 515 2.83 -11.72 9.21
N ARG A 516 2.13 -11.28 8.16
CA ARG A 516 0.75 -11.63 7.84
C ARG A 516 0.72 -12.45 6.56
N ALA A 517 0.09 -13.61 6.61
CA ALA A 517 -0.18 -14.42 5.44
C ALA A 517 -1.69 -14.56 5.24
N ALA A 518 -2.17 -14.22 4.04
CA ALA A 518 -3.49 -14.58 3.61
C ALA A 518 -3.57 -16.12 3.47
N PRO A 519 -4.65 -16.75 3.91
CA PRO A 519 -4.84 -18.18 3.75
C PRO A 519 -4.83 -18.50 2.26
N ARG A 520 -3.79 -19.19 1.80
CA ARG A 520 -3.73 -19.71 0.44
C ARG A 520 -4.49 -21.01 0.37
N TRP A 521 -5.49 -21.06 -0.49
CA TRP A 521 -6.12 -22.33 -0.81
C TRP A 521 -5.13 -23.22 -1.56
N PRO A 522 -5.08 -24.54 -1.29
CA PRO A 522 -4.07 -25.43 -1.85
C PRO A 522 -3.97 -25.36 -3.39
N TRP A 523 -5.09 -25.20 -4.08
CA TRP A 523 -5.14 -25.11 -5.54
C TRP A 523 -4.60 -23.80 -6.12
N GLN A 524 -4.46 -22.73 -5.33
CA GLN A 524 -3.89 -21.46 -5.80
C GLN A 524 -2.34 -21.46 -5.84
N ARG A 525 -1.68 -22.55 -5.41
CA ARG A 525 -0.21 -22.62 -5.43
C ARG A 525 0.38 -22.80 -6.83
N HIS A 526 -0.39 -23.24 -7.82
CA HIS A 526 0.12 -23.52 -9.17
C HIS A 526 -0.75 -22.87 -10.26
N PRO A 527 -0.44 -21.63 -10.68
CA PRO A 527 -1.02 -21.05 -11.88
C PRO A 527 -0.44 -21.80 -13.09
N GLY A 528 -1.15 -22.84 -13.54
CA GLY A 528 -0.77 -23.68 -14.69
C GLY A 528 -1.18 -25.15 -14.57
N ALA A 529 -1.54 -25.65 -13.39
CA ALA A 529 -1.84 -27.06 -13.16
C ALA A 529 -3.35 -27.33 -13.07
N CYS A 530 -4.08 -27.17 -14.17
CA CYS A 530 -5.45 -27.71 -14.33
C CYS A 530 -5.46 -29.15 -14.88
N SER A 531 -4.40 -29.93 -14.62
CA SER A 531 -4.28 -31.34 -15.01
C SER A 531 -4.20 -32.21 -13.75
N GLY A 532 -4.70 -33.45 -13.81
CA GLY A 532 -4.80 -34.41 -12.69
C GLY A 532 -3.49 -34.65 -11.89
N ALA A 533 -2.35 -34.20 -12.41
CA ALA A 533 -1.08 -34.13 -11.70
C ALA A 533 -1.12 -33.30 -10.39
N ALA A 534 -1.94 -32.24 -10.32
CA ALA A 534 -2.01 -31.39 -9.11
C ALA A 534 -2.62 -32.12 -7.90
N ILE A 535 -3.52 -33.09 -8.14
CA ILE A 535 -4.11 -33.90 -7.08
C ILE A 535 -3.08 -34.93 -6.58
N ALA A 536 -2.31 -35.52 -7.49
CA ALA A 536 -1.24 -36.47 -7.15
C ALA A 536 -0.13 -35.80 -6.32
N GLU A 537 0.30 -34.58 -6.69
CA GLU A 537 1.27 -33.81 -5.91
C GLU A 537 0.73 -33.32 -4.57
N TRP A 538 -0.55 -32.95 -4.48
CA TRP A 538 -1.18 -32.62 -3.21
C TRP A 538 -1.24 -33.84 -2.28
N CYS A 539 -1.62 -35.00 -2.81
CA CYS A 539 -1.59 -36.27 -2.07
C CYS A 539 -0.15 -36.63 -1.65
N ALA A 540 0.85 -36.41 -2.50
CA ALA A 540 2.25 -36.63 -2.16
C ALA A 540 2.76 -35.67 -1.08
N ALA A 541 2.36 -34.39 -1.12
CA ALA A 541 2.72 -33.41 -0.09
C ALA A 541 2.03 -33.69 1.25
N VAL A 542 0.79 -34.18 1.23
CA VAL A 542 0.06 -34.63 2.42
C VAL A 542 0.67 -35.93 2.97
N ALA A 543 1.03 -36.89 2.10
CA ALA A 543 1.71 -38.13 2.48
C ALA A 543 3.08 -37.85 3.10
N GLY A 544 3.86 -36.92 2.51
CA GLY A 544 5.14 -36.47 3.06
C GLY A 544 5.00 -35.73 4.40
N ALA A 545 3.96 -34.92 4.57
CA ALA A 545 3.66 -34.28 5.86
C ALA A 545 3.20 -35.26 6.94
N LEU A 546 2.69 -36.43 6.55
CA LEU A 546 2.27 -37.52 7.43
C LEU A 546 3.35 -38.60 7.61
N GLY A 547 4.54 -38.42 7.03
CA GLY A 547 5.65 -39.37 7.16
C GLY A 547 5.42 -40.71 6.45
N VAL A 548 4.53 -40.75 5.47
CA VAL A 548 4.27 -41.96 4.67
C VAL A 548 5.05 -41.85 3.37
N GLU A 549 6.23 -42.47 3.29
CA GLU A 549 6.93 -42.66 2.02
C GLU A 549 6.30 -43.84 1.27
N ALA A 550 5.78 -43.58 0.05
CA ALA A 550 5.51 -44.62 -0.94
C ALA A 550 6.64 -44.60 -1.98
N PRO A 551 7.21 -45.76 -2.37
CA PRO A 551 8.29 -45.78 -3.35
C PRO A 551 7.73 -45.63 -4.77
N LEU A 552 8.07 -44.51 -5.43
CA LEU A 552 7.94 -44.34 -6.87
C LEU A 552 9.20 -44.93 -7.53
N MET A 553 9.07 -46.14 -8.07
CA MET A 553 10.05 -46.72 -8.99
C MET A 553 9.37 -47.01 -10.33
N LEU A 554 10.04 -46.54 -11.40
CA LEU A 554 9.89 -46.86 -12.83
C LEU A 554 8.74 -46.21 -13.61
N LEU A 555 9.08 -45.15 -14.36
CA LEU A 555 8.86 -45.11 -15.81
C LEU A 555 9.54 -43.87 -16.44
N GLU A 556 10.76 -44.07 -16.94
CA GLU A 556 11.28 -43.32 -18.08
C GLU A 556 11.76 -44.30 -19.17
N ASN A 557 11.42 -43.94 -20.41
CA ASN A 557 11.89 -44.42 -21.71
C ASN A 557 11.02 -45.44 -22.48
N GLY A 558 10.53 -45.00 -23.65
CA GLY A 558 10.05 -45.88 -24.72
C GLY A 558 9.13 -45.19 -25.73
N VAL A 559 9.70 -44.53 -26.73
CA VAL A 559 9.04 -44.05 -27.96
C VAL A 559 8.62 -45.23 -28.85
N GLY A 560 7.41 -45.22 -29.43
CA GLY A 560 7.15 -45.77 -30.78
C GLY A 560 6.16 -46.94 -30.94
N VAL A 561 5.03 -46.63 -31.62
CA VAL A 561 4.37 -47.39 -32.73
C VAL A 561 3.81 -48.82 -32.52
N ALA A 562 2.47 -48.90 -32.59
CA ALA A 562 1.56 -49.87 -33.23
C ALA A 562 1.40 -51.36 -32.78
N SER A 563 0.10 -51.69 -32.59
CA SER A 563 -0.64 -52.87 -33.11
C SER A 563 -0.67 -54.23 -32.35
N ARG A 564 -1.93 -54.60 -31.99
CA ARG A 564 -2.62 -55.93 -32.06
C ARG A 564 -2.55 -56.96 -30.91
N PHE A 565 -3.77 -57.47 -30.61
CA PHE A 565 -4.21 -58.77 -30.03
C PHE A 565 -3.68 -59.15 -28.62
N ALA A 566 -4.50 -59.23 -27.56
CA ALA A 566 -5.61 -60.16 -27.22
C ALA A 566 -5.15 -61.37 -26.35
N LEU A 567 -5.94 -61.65 -25.29
CA LEU A 567 -5.92 -62.80 -24.37
C LEU A 567 -4.71 -62.85 -23.40
N GLY A 568 -4.80 -63.17 -22.11
CA GLY A 568 -5.85 -63.57 -21.17
C GLY A 568 -5.15 -64.01 -19.85
N LEU A 569 -5.91 -64.17 -18.77
CA LEU A 569 -5.51 -64.64 -17.41
C LEU A 569 -4.74 -63.60 -16.57
N GLY A 570 -5.05 -63.30 -15.31
CA GLY A 570 -6.06 -63.80 -14.39
C GLY A 570 -5.79 -63.22 -12.99
N SER A 571 -6.88 -62.83 -12.31
CA SER A 571 -7.07 -62.73 -10.85
C SER A 571 -6.06 -61.97 -9.98
N GLY A 572 -6.54 -60.88 -9.38
CA GLY A 572 -6.14 -60.47 -8.03
C GLY A 572 -6.03 -58.96 -7.84
N LEU A 573 -7.11 -58.31 -7.36
CA LEU A 573 -7.16 -57.17 -6.42
C LEU A 573 -8.44 -56.33 -6.62
N ASP A 574 -9.58 -56.86 -6.17
CA ASP A 574 -10.85 -56.14 -6.02
C ASP A 574 -10.98 -55.57 -4.59
N PHE A 575 -10.27 -54.48 -4.28
CA PHE A 575 -10.49 -53.75 -3.01
C PHE A 575 -10.52 -52.22 -3.12
N ALA A 576 -10.21 -51.64 -4.29
CA ALA A 576 -10.15 -50.18 -4.47
C ALA A 576 -11.33 -49.56 -5.24
N SER A 577 -12.13 -50.38 -5.94
CA SER A 577 -13.25 -49.94 -6.78
C SER A 577 -14.57 -49.77 -6.01
N SER A 578 -14.71 -50.40 -4.84
CA SER A 578 -15.92 -50.37 -4.01
C SER A 578 -16.03 -49.16 -3.06
N LEU A 579 -14.95 -48.39 -2.85
CA LEU A 579 -14.99 -47.20 -1.99
C LEU A 579 -15.45 -45.91 -2.72
N TRP A 580 -15.34 -45.87 -4.05
CA TRP A 580 -15.68 -44.67 -4.84
C TRP A 580 -17.09 -44.68 -5.42
N LEU A 581 -17.74 -45.83 -5.55
CA LEU A 581 -19.14 -45.94 -5.98
C LEU A 581 -20.15 -45.72 -4.84
N GLY A 582 -19.71 -45.67 -3.58
CA GLY A 582 -20.58 -45.41 -2.41
C GLY A 582 -20.92 -43.93 -2.15
N LEU A 583 -20.26 -42.99 -2.82
CA LEU A 583 -20.45 -41.54 -2.58
C LEU A 583 -21.09 -40.77 -3.75
N GLY A 584 -21.32 -41.42 -4.90
CA GLY A 584 -21.84 -40.78 -6.10
C GLY A 584 -23.34 -40.99 -6.40
N GLY A 585 -24.08 -41.67 -5.53
CA GLY A 585 -25.36 -42.26 -5.88
C GLY A 585 -26.53 -41.93 -4.95
N LEU A 586 -26.75 -40.66 -4.59
CA LEU A 586 -28.04 -40.20 -4.07
C LEU A 586 -28.35 -38.80 -4.63
N GLY A 587 -29.08 -38.79 -5.74
CA GLY A 587 -29.70 -37.60 -6.27
C GLY A 587 -31.02 -37.26 -5.56
N ASN A 588 -31.33 -35.97 -5.66
CA ASN A 588 -32.67 -35.41 -5.86
C ASN A 588 -33.71 -35.62 -4.75
N GLY A 589 -33.80 -34.63 -3.86
CA GLY A 589 -35.01 -34.36 -3.10
C GLY A 589 -34.71 -33.72 -1.76
N ILE A 590 -35.36 -32.59 -1.47
CA ILE A 590 -35.32 -31.81 -0.21
C ILE A 590 -34.17 -30.79 -0.15
N GLY A 591 -34.48 -29.59 -0.63
CA GLY A 591 -33.72 -28.38 -0.33
C GLY A 591 -33.86 -28.01 1.15
N MET A 592 -32.98 -28.54 2.00
CA MET A 592 -32.64 -27.91 3.27
C MET A 592 -31.25 -27.28 3.12
N GLY A 593 -31.23 -25.95 3.14
CA GLY A 593 -30.02 -25.15 3.09
C GLY A 593 -29.17 -25.33 4.35
N TRP A 594 -28.40 -26.40 4.41
CA TRP A 594 -27.22 -26.51 5.27
C TRP A 594 -26.09 -25.73 4.63
N GLY A 595 -26.29 -24.41 4.51
CA GLY A 595 -25.21 -23.49 4.26
C GLY A 595 -24.33 -23.46 5.49
N LEU A 596 -23.44 -24.44 5.62
CA LEU A 596 -22.27 -24.36 6.48
C LEU A 596 -21.55 -23.08 6.05
N LYS A 597 -21.83 -21.98 6.76
CA LYS A 597 -21.03 -20.76 6.74
C LYS A 597 -19.66 -21.15 7.28
N LEU A 598 -18.85 -21.82 6.46
CA LEU A 598 -17.44 -22.00 6.68
C LEU A 598 -16.89 -20.58 6.80
N GLY A 599 -16.69 -20.13 8.03
CA GLY A 599 -16.21 -18.80 8.34
C GLY A 599 -14.97 -18.53 7.50
N ARG A 600 -14.88 -17.33 6.92
CA ARG A 600 -13.74 -16.95 6.09
C ARG A 600 -12.45 -17.30 6.85
N PRO A 601 -11.51 -18.04 6.24
CA PRO A 601 -10.27 -18.39 6.91
C PRO A 601 -9.59 -17.09 7.35
N ARG A 602 -9.31 -16.98 8.65
CA ARG A 602 -8.68 -15.78 9.23
C ARG A 602 -7.25 -15.70 8.71
N ALA A 603 -6.79 -14.49 8.38
CA ALA A 603 -5.39 -14.26 8.06
C ALA A 603 -4.51 -14.70 9.25
N SER A 604 -3.46 -15.45 8.96
CA SER A 604 -2.50 -15.85 9.99
C SER A 604 -1.53 -14.70 10.23
N VAL A 605 -1.43 -14.26 11.48
CA VAL A 605 -0.47 -13.24 11.91
C VAL A 605 0.53 -13.89 12.84
N ARG A 606 1.81 -13.73 12.55
CA ARG A 606 2.91 -14.28 13.32
C ARG A 606 3.88 -13.17 13.71
N ARG A 607 4.39 -13.25 14.93
CA ARG A 607 5.38 -12.31 15.49
C ARG A 607 6.54 -13.09 16.09
N TRP A 608 7.76 -12.73 15.72
CA TRP A 608 8.97 -13.33 16.28
C TRP A 608 10.15 -12.37 16.10
N VAL A 609 11.30 -12.74 16.68
CA VAL A 609 12.55 -11.99 16.58
C VAL A 609 13.57 -12.85 15.84
N CYS A 610 14.26 -12.27 14.88
CA CYS A 610 15.35 -12.91 14.15
C CYS A 610 16.68 -12.30 14.61
N ASP A 611 17.59 -13.12 15.14
CA ASP A 611 18.94 -12.67 15.50
C ASP A 611 19.77 -12.49 14.22
N LEU A 612 20.42 -11.33 14.08
CA LEU A 612 21.20 -10.96 12.89
C LEU A 612 22.71 -11.07 13.15
N ARG A 613 23.13 -11.36 14.38
CA ARG A 613 24.53 -11.48 14.73
C ARG A 613 25.14 -12.73 14.08
N PRO A 614 26.42 -12.69 13.68
CA PRO A 614 27.09 -13.86 13.12
C PRO A 614 27.17 -14.98 14.18
N SER A 615 27.15 -16.23 13.70
CA SER A 615 27.33 -17.39 14.57
C SER A 615 28.67 -17.28 15.33
N GLY A 616 28.62 -17.46 16.66
CA GLY A 616 29.79 -17.35 17.54
C GLY A 616 29.98 -15.98 18.21
N HIS A 617 29.11 -15.00 17.96
CA HIS A 617 29.12 -13.74 18.72
C HIS A 617 28.84 -14.00 20.22
N PRO A 618 29.60 -13.43 21.16
CA PRO A 618 29.52 -13.78 22.60
C PRO A 618 28.14 -13.53 23.21
N ASP A 619 27.41 -12.53 22.72
CA ASP A 619 26.07 -12.19 23.20
C ASP A 619 24.93 -12.98 22.55
N VAL A 620 25.23 -13.87 21.59
CA VAL A 620 24.22 -14.78 21.04
C VAL A 620 24.02 -15.88 22.06
N ALA A 621 22.81 -15.98 22.60
CA ALA A 621 22.45 -17.03 23.53
C ALA A 621 22.82 -18.38 22.90
N GLN A 622 23.72 -19.13 23.54
CA GLN A 622 24.10 -20.47 23.09
C GLN A 622 22.85 -21.33 23.15
N LYS A 623 22.24 -21.57 21.99
CA LYS A 623 21.10 -22.45 21.86
C LYS A 623 21.53 -23.86 22.25
N GLY A 624 20.78 -24.50 23.13
CA GLY A 624 21.05 -25.89 23.50
C GLY A 624 20.88 -26.80 22.28
N VAL A 625 21.57 -27.95 22.26
CA VAL A 625 21.49 -28.95 21.16
C VAL A 625 20.04 -29.32 20.83
N GLY A 626 19.16 -29.36 21.84
CA GLY A 626 17.73 -29.64 21.64
C GLY A 626 16.98 -28.55 20.85
N GLU A 627 17.36 -27.30 20.99
CA GLU A 627 16.75 -26.18 20.24
C GLU A 627 17.21 -26.21 18.77
N LEU A 628 18.45 -26.62 18.52
CA LEU A 628 18.98 -26.84 17.16
C LEU A 628 18.17 -27.89 16.38
N LEU A 629 17.65 -28.92 17.06
CA LEU A 629 16.82 -29.96 16.43
C LEU A 629 15.40 -29.48 16.08
N VAL A 630 14.90 -28.47 16.79
CA VAL A 630 13.58 -27.86 16.51
C VAL A 630 13.70 -26.70 15.51
N GLU A 631 14.89 -26.14 15.37
CA GLU A 631 15.16 -25.00 14.50
C GLU A 631 15.06 -25.39 13.01
N ARG A 632 14.34 -24.59 12.23
CA ARG A 632 14.24 -24.70 10.77
C ARG A 632 15.35 -23.90 10.07
N SER A 633 16.59 -24.09 10.52
CA SER A 633 17.77 -23.54 9.86
C SER A 633 18.50 -24.65 9.09
N PRO A 634 19.39 -24.32 8.12
CA PRO A 634 20.24 -25.33 7.48
C PRO A 634 21.03 -26.18 8.48
N ALA A 635 21.56 -25.56 9.55
CA ALA A 635 22.23 -26.27 10.63
C ALA A 635 21.28 -27.21 11.40
N GLY A 636 20.02 -26.80 11.62
CA GLY A 636 19.00 -27.65 12.22
C GLY A 636 18.54 -28.78 11.31
N GLU A 637 18.58 -28.60 9.98
CA GLU A 637 18.37 -29.69 9.00
C GLU A 637 19.52 -30.70 9.05
N GLU A 638 20.77 -30.25 9.06
CA GLU A 638 21.94 -31.11 9.22
C GLU A 638 21.92 -31.85 10.56
N ALA A 639 21.57 -31.18 11.65
CA ALA A 639 21.47 -31.81 12.97
C ALA A 639 20.35 -32.85 13.04
N ARG A 640 19.18 -32.58 12.43
CA ARG A 640 18.10 -33.57 12.31
C ARG A 640 18.53 -34.75 11.45
N LEU A 641 19.27 -34.52 10.37
CA LEU A 641 19.83 -35.58 9.54
C LEU A 641 20.85 -36.42 10.32
N LEU A 642 21.73 -35.79 11.11
CA LEU A 642 22.69 -36.49 11.96
C LEU A 642 22.01 -37.33 13.05
N VAL A 643 20.98 -36.79 13.71
CA VAL A 643 20.18 -37.54 14.69
C VAL A 643 19.45 -38.70 14.02
N PHE A 644 18.88 -38.48 12.84
CA PHE A 644 18.26 -39.54 12.05
C PHE A 644 19.25 -40.65 11.68
N CYS A 645 20.44 -40.29 11.19
CA CYS A 645 21.53 -41.23 10.92
C CYS A 645 21.97 -41.99 12.18
N LEU A 646 22.07 -41.31 13.33
CA LEU A 646 22.38 -41.94 14.62
C LEU A 646 21.29 -42.94 15.03
N CYS A 647 20.02 -42.59 14.87
CA CYS A 647 18.89 -43.49 15.12
C CYS A 647 18.97 -44.74 14.21
N LEU A 648 19.29 -44.57 12.93
CA LEU A 648 19.48 -45.69 12.01
C LEU A 648 20.67 -46.58 12.43
N LEU A 649 21.79 -46.00 12.87
CA LEU A 649 22.93 -46.77 13.40
C LEU A 649 22.59 -47.55 14.67
N LEU A 650 21.82 -46.96 15.58
CA LEU A 650 21.38 -47.65 16.78
C LEU A 650 20.43 -48.82 16.45
N LEU A 651 19.54 -48.64 15.47
CA LEU A 651 18.66 -49.70 14.99
C LEU A 651 19.44 -50.84 14.31
N THR A 652 20.48 -50.54 13.53
CA THR A 652 21.30 -51.58 12.90
C THR A 652 22.16 -52.34 13.91
N LEU A 653 22.77 -51.64 14.87
CA LEU A 653 23.50 -52.28 15.97
C LEU A 653 22.59 -53.17 16.81
N TRP A 654 21.38 -52.70 17.13
CA TRP A 654 20.38 -53.48 17.85
C TRP A 654 19.96 -54.73 17.06
N ALA A 655 19.73 -54.61 15.75
CA ALA A 655 19.44 -55.75 14.88
C ALA A 655 20.58 -56.77 14.86
N LEU A 656 21.84 -56.33 14.78
CA LEU A 656 23.01 -57.20 14.84
C LEU A 656 23.16 -57.90 16.19
N ALA A 657 23.00 -57.18 17.30
CA ALA A 657 23.04 -57.76 18.64
C ALA A 657 21.95 -58.83 18.82
N SER A 658 20.72 -58.52 18.39
CA SER A 658 19.60 -59.46 18.45
C SER A 658 19.80 -60.71 17.58
N LYS A 659 20.63 -60.61 16.54
CA LYS A 659 21.00 -61.74 15.67
C LYS A 659 22.14 -62.57 16.27
N ALA A 660 23.05 -61.96 17.03
CA ALA A 660 24.14 -62.67 17.71
C ALA A 660 23.68 -63.44 18.95
N GLU A 661 22.58 -63.00 19.58
CA GLU A 661 21.98 -63.67 20.74
C GLU A 661 21.09 -64.87 20.36
N ARG A 662 20.70 -64.98 19.09
CA ARG A 662 20.01 -66.15 18.52
C ARG A 662 20.99 -67.09 17.87
#